data_AF-A0A6J1R4Q2-F1
#
_entry.id   AF-A0A6J1R4Q2-F1
#
_cell.length_a   1.000
_cell.length_b   1.000
_cell.length_c   1.000
_cell.angle_alpha   90.00
_cell.angle_beta   90.00
_cell.angle_gamma   90.00
#
_symmetry.space_group_name_H-M   'P 1'
#
loop_
_entity.id
_entity.type
_entity.pdbx_description
1 polymer ?
#
loop_
_entity_poly.entity_id
_entity_poly.type
_entity_poly.pdbx_seq_one_letter_code
_entity_poly.pdbx_strand_id
1 'polypeptide(L)'
;MQIAGTTSQTATTAATTTRPVQSFGSPTSTVSQAGNVMRENMTSHYQRLYNESCSRYPYVDRVSVGEEGNVDFIYQFTKKRYAPKNHQNISIYHTAPDIIGPPKFQNYGELFHLPSFFENKWNSVNKDVDMSISPWQNEELIHDRAADDICQNGQYTAQTKKNSYICIEFHEPVYPIRVCIYEIHNPGSVIQISAQDSNNEWSKLWCKSPHFVPPTSRLFSPPLSHRRNFTTKMLRLTFENSSPLSYTKLDAVMLIGTSELILSRKPNESLTNLLKRINSMYSSYHDDVHNLTADLKSAHLDIVHLQQNFSEYCICESDIRRVSSKSNLKQKISQEIIPCYEQSSHSNYAKRIKLSSDESKDLSRCSLSALPNEMLLKILNYLDLTTLCRMNKVNNRFNKLTRDPLLYTRLNMRRVTDKCIMRKVFCYFTAIRCEFLRQLDLTGSNFDVNDFVNFLDNCGRNLTHLKLSCCRVDLNPALLKISEICKNLKELNLSNCRFIDNKGFSYLEKLKNLEHLNLCNTGINAQQLCKILQKNQRMRELYSGIVISKEAVLLELENSCRDLEVIYLHAPCLTPHSISALANCKNLLKVELTFIGFLLSYPDQYLVIDSLFKLLSSYQNLQEVYIEFAFLTEYQLELLAQCKNLKKLFFCQVMRRPDHTPDIYSVIFEQCPNLQEFCFINCDISDQLVNEWKKRYPHVSVYTYNKY
;
A
#
# COMPACT_ATOMS: atom_id res chain seq x y z
N MET A 1 36.59 51.29 -39.43
CA MET A 1 36.12 51.55 -38.05
C MET A 1 35.21 50.40 -37.66
N GLN A 2 35.45 49.47 -36.73
CA GLN A 2 36.55 49.01 -35.86
C GLN A 2 36.34 47.46 -35.77
N ILE A 3 37.30 46.58 -36.12
CA ILE A 3 38.30 45.87 -35.26
C ILE A 3 37.63 44.97 -34.19
N ALA A 4 37.90 43.67 -33.93
CA ALA A 4 38.92 42.63 -34.24
C ALA A 4 38.25 41.22 -34.10
N GLY A 5 38.67 40.09 -34.69
CA GLY A 5 39.96 39.36 -34.60
C GLY A 5 39.92 38.33 -33.44
N THR A 6 40.31 37.04 -33.50
CA THR A 6 41.20 36.29 -34.43
C THR A 6 41.26 34.79 -34.01
N THR A 7 41.40 33.88 -35.01
CA THR A 7 42.27 32.65 -35.09
C THR A 7 42.06 31.43 -34.14
N SER A 8 42.30 30.15 -34.48
CA SER A 8 43.07 29.50 -35.57
C SER A 8 42.85 27.96 -35.62
N GLN A 9 42.86 27.38 -36.84
CA GLN A 9 43.54 26.13 -37.33
C GLN A 9 43.24 24.75 -36.68
N THR A 10 43.27 23.56 -37.32
CA THR A 10 43.69 23.08 -38.67
C THR A 10 43.27 21.60 -38.88
N ALA A 11 43.04 21.24 -40.15
CA ALA A 11 43.39 19.99 -40.87
C ALA A 11 42.81 18.61 -40.48
N THR A 12 42.17 17.93 -41.45
CA THR A 12 42.40 16.49 -41.72
C THR A 12 42.09 16.12 -43.18
N THR A 13 42.96 15.28 -43.75
CA THR A 13 43.16 14.86 -45.14
C THR A 13 42.40 13.56 -45.54
N ALA A 14 42.40 13.26 -46.84
CA ALA A 14 41.64 12.20 -47.52
C ALA A 14 42.42 10.90 -47.88
N ALA A 15 41.66 9.90 -48.37
CA ALA A 15 42.02 8.68 -49.16
C ALA A 15 42.71 7.52 -48.39
N THR A 16 42.58 6.21 -48.67
CA THR A 16 42.42 5.44 -49.93
C THR A 16 42.06 3.95 -49.63
N THR A 17 41.62 3.21 -50.66
CA THR A 17 41.27 1.77 -50.80
C THR A 17 42.42 0.73 -50.66
N THR A 18 42.14 -0.52 -50.18
CA THR A 18 42.54 -1.86 -50.77
C THR A 18 42.12 -3.10 -49.92
N ARG A 19 41.75 -4.24 -50.59
CA ARG A 19 41.40 -5.63 -50.13
C ARG A 19 42.66 -6.49 -49.73
N PRO A 20 42.67 -7.83 -49.36
CA PRO A 20 41.72 -9.00 -49.41
C PRO A 20 41.67 -9.89 -48.10
N VAL A 21 40.87 -10.97 -47.90
CA VAL A 21 41.07 -12.43 -48.21
C VAL A 21 39.93 -13.29 -47.54
N GLN A 22 39.57 -14.43 -48.16
CA GLN A 22 38.68 -15.57 -47.79
C GLN A 22 38.91 -16.19 -46.37
N SER A 23 38.15 -17.14 -45.77
CA SER A 23 36.83 -17.83 -45.83
C SER A 23 36.72 -18.66 -44.52
N PHE A 24 35.52 -19.05 -44.06
CA PHE A 24 35.15 -20.35 -43.41
C PHE A 24 33.86 -20.24 -42.57
N GLY A 25 32.88 -21.11 -42.86
CA GLY A 25 32.06 -21.79 -41.83
C GLY A 25 30.64 -21.27 -41.50
N SER A 26 29.64 -21.90 -42.12
CA SER A 26 28.19 -22.04 -41.87
C SER A 26 27.70 -22.23 -40.40
N PRO A 27 26.40 -22.46 -40.11
CA PRO A 27 25.15 -21.75 -40.48
C PRO A 27 24.26 -21.46 -39.24
N THR A 28 23.33 -20.50 -39.32
CA THR A 28 22.15 -20.49 -38.41
C THR A 28 20.85 -20.35 -39.18
N SER A 29 20.00 -21.33 -38.90
CA SER A 29 18.68 -21.61 -39.45
C SER A 29 17.67 -20.50 -39.19
N THR A 30 16.94 -20.16 -40.25
CA THR A 30 15.63 -19.51 -40.25
C THR A 30 14.62 -20.25 -39.36
N VAL A 31 14.01 -19.55 -38.40
CA VAL A 31 12.71 -19.93 -37.81
C VAL A 31 11.69 -18.88 -38.22
N SER A 32 10.67 -19.35 -38.93
CA SER A 32 9.56 -18.62 -39.52
C SER A 32 8.61 -18.02 -38.49
N GLN A 33 8.20 -16.77 -38.74
CA GLN A 33 7.07 -16.11 -38.11
C GLN A 33 5.75 -16.83 -38.43
N ALA A 34 5.10 -17.42 -37.43
CA ALA A 34 3.74 -17.97 -37.50
C ALA A 34 2.78 -17.36 -36.45
N GLY A 35 3.14 -16.23 -35.84
CA GLY A 35 2.43 -15.68 -34.67
C GLY A 35 1.32 -14.65 -34.93
N ASN A 36 1.21 -14.07 -36.12
CA ASN A 36 0.36 -12.88 -36.32
C ASN A 36 -0.95 -13.10 -37.10
N VAL A 37 -1.17 -14.25 -37.74
CA VAL A 37 -2.34 -14.44 -38.64
C VAL A 37 -3.60 -14.92 -37.90
N MET A 38 -3.47 -15.56 -36.73
CA MET A 38 -4.63 -16.13 -35.99
C MET A 38 -5.43 -15.11 -35.15
N ARG A 39 -4.86 -13.94 -34.81
CA ARG A 39 -5.49 -12.97 -33.89
C ARG A 39 -6.62 -12.15 -34.51
N GLU A 40 -6.57 -11.89 -35.82
CA GLU A 40 -7.53 -11.00 -36.48
C GLU A 40 -8.90 -11.66 -36.71
N ASN A 41 -8.96 -12.95 -37.05
CA ASN A 41 -10.24 -13.65 -37.28
C ASN A 41 -11.05 -13.94 -35.99
N MET A 42 -10.38 -14.13 -34.85
CA MET A 42 -11.01 -14.50 -33.56
C MET A 42 -11.72 -13.35 -32.84
N THR A 43 -11.39 -12.09 -33.16
CA THR A 43 -12.05 -10.91 -32.53
C THR A 43 -13.50 -10.71 -32.99
N SER A 44 -13.87 -11.21 -34.18
CA SER A 44 -15.23 -11.10 -34.74
C SER A 44 -16.28 -11.91 -33.96
N HIS A 45 -15.90 -13.05 -33.38
CA HIS A 45 -16.79 -13.89 -32.57
C HIS A 45 -17.04 -13.30 -31.17
N TYR A 46 -16.13 -12.46 -30.65
CA TYR A 46 -16.24 -11.86 -29.31
C TYR A 46 -17.33 -10.79 -29.22
N GLN A 47 -17.52 -10.02 -30.29
CA GLN A 47 -18.61 -9.03 -30.38
C GLN A 47 -19.99 -9.69 -30.30
N ARG A 48 -20.10 -11.00 -30.59
CA ARG A 48 -21.35 -11.75 -30.43
C ARG A 48 -21.62 -12.19 -28.99
N LEU A 49 -20.62 -12.37 -28.12
CA LEU A 49 -20.82 -12.85 -26.75
C LEU A 49 -21.05 -11.72 -25.74
N TYR A 50 -20.66 -10.48 -26.04
CA TYR A 50 -20.83 -9.29 -25.20
C TYR A 50 -21.86 -8.32 -25.80
N ASN A 51 -23.12 -8.76 -25.92
CA ASN A 51 -24.21 -7.89 -26.36
C ASN A 51 -25.08 -7.49 -25.16
N GLU A 52 -25.49 -6.22 -25.07
CA GLU A 52 -26.07 -5.58 -23.87
C GLU A 52 -27.46 -6.11 -23.43
N SER A 53 -28.02 -7.15 -24.08
CA SER A 53 -29.37 -7.66 -23.79
C SER A 53 -29.38 -9.00 -23.04
N CYS A 54 -30.06 -9.04 -21.88
CA CYS A 54 -30.35 -10.26 -21.11
C CYS A 54 -31.08 -11.34 -21.94
N SER A 55 -31.76 -10.99 -23.03
CA SER A 55 -32.61 -11.90 -23.81
C SER A 55 -31.85 -13.01 -24.55
N ARG A 56 -30.51 -12.92 -24.60
CA ARG A 56 -29.67 -13.91 -25.29
C ARG A 56 -29.17 -15.03 -24.38
N TYR A 57 -29.42 -14.95 -23.07
CA TYR A 57 -28.98 -15.96 -22.10
C TYR A 57 -30.17 -16.80 -21.61
N PRO A 58 -30.02 -18.14 -21.51
CA PRO A 58 -28.81 -18.91 -21.75
C PRO A 58 -28.43 -18.94 -23.25
N TYR A 59 -27.13 -18.75 -23.53
CA TYR A 59 -26.58 -18.90 -24.88
C TYR A 59 -26.06 -20.33 -25.01
N VAL A 60 -26.48 -21.02 -26.08
CA VAL A 60 -26.11 -22.41 -26.34
C VAL A 60 -25.29 -22.47 -27.62
N ASP A 61 -24.10 -23.08 -27.51
CA ASP A 61 -23.21 -23.33 -28.64
C ASP A 61 -23.01 -24.83 -28.82
N ARG A 62 -23.48 -25.36 -29.96
CA ARG A 62 -23.55 -26.80 -30.21
C ARG A 62 -22.32 -27.28 -30.96
N VAL A 63 -21.60 -28.23 -30.37
CA VAL A 63 -20.42 -28.87 -30.97
C VAL A 63 -20.77 -30.30 -31.40
N SER A 64 -20.58 -30.62 -32.67
CA SER A 64 -20.79 -31.97 -33.19
C SER A 64 -19.66 -32.91 -32.80
N VAL A 65 -20.03 -34.09 -32.30
CA VAL A 65 -19.13 -35.13 -31.82
C VAL A 65 -19.44 -36.44 -32.55
N GLY A 66 -18.60 -36.77 -33.54
CA GLY A 66 -18.82 -37.92 -34.43
C GLY A 66 -19.98 -37.72 -35.41
N GLU A 67 -20.58 -38.82 -35.86
CA GLU A 67 -21.61 -38.82 -36.92
C GLU A 67 -23.01 -38.43 -36.43
N GLU A 68 -23.33 -38.62 -35.14
CA GLU A 68 -24.69 -38.38 -34.58
C GLU A 68 -24.71 -37.77 -33.16
N GLY A 69 -23.56 -37.48 -32.55
CA GLY A 69 -23.49 -36.89 -31.19
C GLY A 69 -23.37 -35.38 -31.25
N ASN A 70 -23.94 -34.67 -30.27
CA ASN A 70 -23.73 -33.24 -30.09
C ASN A 70 -23.54 -32.94 -28.60
N VAL A 71 -22.59 -32.07 -28.27
CA VAL A 71 -22.39 -31.53 -26.92
C VAL A 71 -22.71 -30.05 -26.95
N ASP A 72 -23.69 -29.66 -26.13
CA ASP A 72 -24.13 -28.27 -26.03
C ASP A 72 -23.32 -27.58 -24.93
N PHE A 73 -22.58 -26.53 -25.30
CA PHE A 73 -21.91 -25.62 -24.37
C PHE A 73 -22.88 -24.50 -23.99
N ILE A 74 -23.23 -24.45 -22.71
CA ILE A 74 -24.28 -23.57 -22.19
C ILE A 74 -23.61 -22.47 -21.35
N TYR A 75 -23.86 -21.22 -21.75
CA TYR A 75 -23.40 -20.01 -21.08
C TYR A 75 -24.59 -19.34 -20.42
N GLN A 76 -24.55 -19.19 -19.10
CA GLN A 76 -25.70 -18.68 -18.36
C GLN A 76 -25.28 -17.76 -17.21
N PHE A 77 -25.97 -16.62 -17.11
CA PHE A 77 -25.90 -15.73 -15.96
C PHE A 77 -26.89 -16.14 -14.87
N THR A 78 -26.69 -15.58 -13.68
CA THR A 78 -27.56 -15.77 -12.52
C THR A 78 -29.00 -15.36 -12.85
N LYS A 79 -29.94 -16.30 -12.72
CA LYS A 79 -31.37 -16.12 -12.96
C LYS A 79 -32.11 -15.70 -11.68
N LYS A 80 -31.83 -16.36 -10.57
CA LYS A 80 -32.40 -16.05 -9.26
C LYS A 80 -31.31 -16.05 -8.19
N ARG A 81 -31.59 -15.32 -7.11
CA ARG A 81 -30.72 -15.26 -5.92
C ARG A 81 -31.54 -15.58 -4.67
N TYR A 82 -30.89 -16.22 -3.71
CA TYR A 82 -31.43 -16.50 -2.39
C TYR A 82 -30.41 -16.00 -1.36
N ALA A 83 -30.74 -14.88 -0.72
CA ALA A 83 -29.94 -14.26 0.33
C ALA A 83 -30.70 -14.33 1.68
N PRO A 84 -30.03 -14.56 2.81
CA PRO A 84 -30.68 -14.59 4.12
C PRO A 84 -31.27 -13.22 4.49
N LYS A 85 -32.53 -13.16 4.93
CA LYS A 85 -33.19 -11.87 5.30
C LYS A 85 -32.47 -11.07 6.40
N ASN A 86 -31.68 -11.75 7.26
CA ASN A 86 -30.89 -11.14 8.34
C ASN A 86 -29.37 -11.28 8.10
N HIS A 87 -28.88 -10.99 6.89
CA HIS A 87 -27.44 -11.05 6.61
C HIS A 87 -26.69 -9.86 7.24
N GLN A 88 -25.78 -10.13 8.17
CA GLN A 88 -24.87 -9.10 8.73
C GLN A 88 -23.63 -8.86 7.85
N ASN A 89 -23.48 -9.61 6.75
CA ASN A 89 -22.36 -9.47 5.82
C ASN A 89 -22.65 -8.38 4.77
N ILE A 90 -21.83 -7.33 4.79
CA ILE A 90 -22.02 -6.11 3.98
C ILE A 90 -21.76 -6.39 2.49
N SER A 91 -20.90 -7.36 2.16
CA SER A 91 -20.67 -7.79 0.77
C SER A 91 -21.94 -8.39 0.17
N ILE A 92 -22.70 -9.15 0.96
CA ILE A 92 -24.00 -9.71 0.52
C ILE A 92 -25.02 -8.59 0.33
N TYR A 93 -25.08 -7.62 1.24
CA TYR A 93 -25.97 -6.46 1.14
C TYR A 93 -25.78 -5.69 -0.18
N HIS A 94 -24.53 -5.44 -0.58
CA HIS A 94 -24.24 -4.70 -1.82
C HIS A 94 -24.25 -5.56 -3.09
N THR A 95 -23.97 -6.86 -2.99
CA THR A 95 -23.93 -7.77 -4.13
C THR A 95 -25.32 -8.28 -4.50
N ALA A 96 -26.12 -8.68 -3.52
CA ALA A 96 -27.38 -9.36 -3.77
C ALA A 96 -28.30 -8.56 -4.70
N PRO A 97 -28.53 -7.25 -4.54
CA PRO A 97 -29.46 -6.50 -5.40
C PRO A 97 -29.11 -6.57 -6.90
N ASP A 98 -27.83 -6.62 -7.24
CA ASP A 98 -27.33 -6.41 -8.60
C ASP A 98 -26.90 -7.69 -9.33
N ILE A 99 -26.66 -8.80 -8.62
CA ILE A 99 -26.06 -10.04 -9.17
C ILE A 99 -26.89 -10.77 -10.24
N ILE A 100 -28.16 -10.41 -10.46
CA ILE A 100 -29.04 -11.07 -11.44
C ILE A 100 -28.79 -10.49 -12.83
N GLY A 101 -28.52 -11.36 -13.81
CA GLY A 101 -28.30 -10.97 -15.19
C GLY A 101 -26.82 -10.75 -15.57
N PRO A 102 -26.56 -10.20 -16.77
CA PRO A 102 -25.22 -9.89 -17.27
C PRO A 102 -24.58 -8.71 -16.52
N PRO A 103 -23.25 -8.54 -16.60
CA PRO A 103 -22.55 -7.42 -15.98
C PRO A 103 -23.06 -6.07 -16.53
N LYS A 104 -23.23 -5.10 -15.63
CA LYS A 104 -23.67 -3.73 -15.94
C LYS A 104 -22.52 -2.75 -15.96
N PHE A 105 -21.39 -3.10 -15.35
CA PHE A 105 -20.17 -2.28 -15.32
C PHE A 105 -19.35 -2.47 -16.61
N GLN A 106 -18.83 -1.39 -17.20
CA GLN A 106 -18.16 -1.44 -18.50
C GLN A 106 -16.61 -1.39 -18.44
N ASN A 107 -16.00 -1.00 -17.32
CA ASN A 107 -14.56 -0.70 -17.23
C ASN A 107 -13.72 -1.73 -16.45
N TYR A 108 -13.78 -3.02 -16.83
CA TYR A 108 -12.97 -4.06 -16.18
C TYR A 108 -11.47 -3.94 -16.54
N GLY A 109 -10.58 -4.09 -15.56
CA GLY A 109 -9.11 -4.01 -15.76
C GLY A 109 -8.50 -2.61 -15.63
N GLU A 110 -9.29 -1.56 -15.41
CA GLU A 110 -8.76 -0.24 -15.03
C GLU A 110 -8.34 -0.25 -13.54
N LEU A 111 -7.18 0.36 -13.23
CA LEU A 111 -6.77 0.62 -11.84
C LEU A 111 -7.93 1.31 -11.15
N PHE A 112 -8.36 0.80 -9.99
CA PHE A 112 -9.48 1.37 -9.24
C PHE A 112 -9.41 2.90 -9.29
N HIS A 113 -10.45 3.51 -9.83
CA HIS A 113 -10.94 4.74 -9.24
C HIS A 113 -11.00 4.49 -7.74
N LEU A 114 -10.42 5.41 -6.98
CA LEU A 114 -10.36 5.36 -5.53
C LEU A 114 -11.56 4.62 -4.90
N PRO A 115 -11.35 3.83 -3.84
CA PRO A 115 -12.48 3.41 -3.02
C PRO A 115 -13.30 4.66 -2.67
N SER A 116 -14.63 4.53 -2.63
CA SER A 116 -15.60 5.59 -2.26
C SER A 116 -15.26 6.34 -0.96
N PHE A 117 -14.31 5.79 -0.21
CA PHE A 117 -13.42 6.36 0.81
C PHE A 117 -13.17 7.88 0.79
N PHE A 118 -12.83 8.48 -0.35
CA PHE A 118 -12.52 9.93 -0.44
C PHE A 118 -13.69 10.79 -0.96
N GLU A 119 -14.77 10.14 -1.41
CA GLU A 119 -16.00 10.81 -1.88
C GLU A 119 -17.04 10.95 -0.76
N ASN A 120 -17.12 9.97 0.13
CA ASN A 120 -18.06 9.99 1.26
C ASN A 120 -17.36 10.46 2.53
N LYS A 121 -17.71 11.68 2.96
CA LYS A 121 -17.47 12.31 4.28
C LYS A 121 -16.75 11.41 5.29
N TRP A 122 -15.42 11.30 5.16
CA TRP A 122 -14.52 10.67 6.13
C TRP A 122 -14.33 11.51 7.40
N ASN A 123 -15.31 12.38 7.71
CA ASN A 123 -15.29 13.32 8.83
C ASN A 123 -16.20 12.88 9.98
N SER A 124 -16.91 11.74 9.89
CA SER A 124 -17.90 11.37 10.91
C SER A 124 -17.64 10.08 11.69
N VAL A 125 -16.57 9.31 11.42
CA VAL A 125 -16.31 8.05 12.15
C VAL A 125 -14.89 7.91 12.70
N ASN A 126 -13.87 8.58 12.14
CA ASN A 126 -12.54 8.66 12.75
C ASN A 126 -11.97 10.07 12.53
N LYS A 127 -12.03 10.94 13.55
CA LYS A 127 -11.38 12.27 13.52
C LYS A 127 -9.83 12.18 13.50
N ASP A 128 -9.28 10.98 13.56
CA ASP A 128 -7.86 10.76 13.89
C ASP A 128 -6.97 10.30 12.73
N VAL A 129 -7.51 10.03 11.54
CA VAL A 129 -6.66 9.60 10.42
C VAL A 129 -6.27 10.80 9.56
N ASP A 130 -4.95 10.99 9.41
CA ASP A 130 -4.36 12.08 8.64
C ASP A 130 -3.58 11.52 7.44
N MET A 131 -4.12 11.71 6.24
CA MET A 131 -3.45 11.39 4.97
C MET A 131 -3.20 12.64 4.16
N SER A 132 -1.93 12.93 3.87
CA SER A 132 -1.55 14.15 3.14
C SER A 132 -0.23 13.98 2.39
N ILE A 133 0.02 14.86 1.42
CA ILE A 133 1.32 14.99 0.74
C ILE A 133 2.10 16.23 1.22
N SER A 134 1.57 16.90 2.25
CA SER A 134 2.13 18.12 2.81
C SER A 134 3.45 17.85 3.55
N PRO A 135 4.32 18.87 3.66
CA PRO A 135 5.46 18.83 4.56
C PRO A 135 5.05 18.35 5.95
N TRP A 136 5.91 17.57 6.60
CA TRP A 136 5.79 17.34 8.02
C TRP A 136 5.83 18.69 8.73
N GLN A 137 4.76 19.03 9.43
CA GLN A 137 4.87 20.05 10.45
C GLN A 137 5.71 19.42 11.56
N ASN A 138 6.84 20.06 11.88
CA ASN A 138 7.54 19.82 13.14
C ASN A 138 6.62 20.36 14.24
N GLU A 139 5.54 19.64 14.55
CA GLU A 139 4.96 19.77 15.89
C GLU A 139 6.04 19.27 16.83
N GLU A 140 6.56 20.21 17.62
CA GLU A 140 7.54 19.99 18.67
C GLU A 140 7.15 18.76 19.48
N LEU A 141 8.17 18.00 19.88
CA LEU A 141 8.11 16.78 20.71
C LEU A 141 7.52 17.00 22.12
N ILE A 142 6.67 18.00 22.32
CA ILE A 142 6.07 18.34 23.59
C ILE A 142 4.64 17.77 23.63
N HIS A 143 4.51 16.70 24.41
CA HIS A 143 3.27 16.04 24.83
C HIS A 143 2.55 15.10 23.84
N ASP A 144 3.19 13.96 23.54
CA ASP A 144 2.45 12.70 23.28
C ASP A 144 2.33 11.84 24.56
N ARG A 145 2.28 12.49 25.73
CA ARG A 145 2.10 11.86 27.05
C ARG A 145 0.64 11.87 27.53
N ALA A 146 -0.31 12.13 26.63
CA ALA A 146 -1.75 12.12 26.91
C ALA A 146 -2.55 11.29 25.89
N ALA A 147 -1.94 10.26 25.31
CA ALA A 147 -2.61 9.28 24.46
C ALA A 147 -2.46 7.83 24.99
N ASP A 148 -2.21 7.68 26.29
CA ASP A 148 -2.24 6.36 26.97
C ASP A 148 -3.63 5.99 27.50
N ASP A 149 -4.68 6.76 27.19
CA ASP A 149 -6.03 6.53 27.75
C ASP A 149 -7.16 6.45 26.72
N ILE A 150 -6.90 5.97 25.50
CA ILE A 150 -7.97 5.45 24.61
C ILE A 150 -7.46 4.21 23.86
N CYS A 151 -7.32 3.10 24.57
CA CYS A 151 -7.29 1.76 23.97
C CYS A 151 -7.62 0.67 25.00
N GLN A 152 -8.59 0.91 25.86
CA GLN A 152 -9.29 -0.15 26.59
C GLN A 152 -10.78 0.01 26.33
N ASN A 153 -11.23 -0.45 25.16
CA ASN A 153 -12.55 -1.05 24.94
C ASN A 153 -12.67 -1.41 23.46
N GLY A 154 -12.11 -2.58 23.15
CA GLY A 154 -12.23 -3.21 21.85
C GLY A 154 -12.21 -4.73 21.99
N GLN A 155 -12.85 -5.26 23.04
CA GLN A 155 -13.26 -6.67 23.03
C GLN A 155 -14.38 -6.83 22.00
N TYR A 156 -14.03 -6.91 20.72
CA TYR A 156 -14.87 -7.63 19.78
C TYR A 156 -14.54 -9.11 19.95
N THR A 157 -15.33 -9.74 20.80
CA THR A 157 -15.40 -11.18 20.99
C THR A 157 -15.42 -11.88 19.63
N ALA A 158 -14.37 -12.66 19.39
CA ALA A 158 -14.37 -13.69 18.37
C ALA A 158 -15.36 -14.79 18.78
N GLN A 159 -16.57 -14.75 18.23
CA GLN A 159 -17.38 -15.92 17.87
C GLN A 159 -18.80 -15.47 17.50
N THR A 160 -19.18 -15.71 16.24
CA THR A 160 -20.45 -16.38 15.87
C THR A 160 -20.40 -16.61 14.36
N LYS A 161 -20.39 -17.87 13.93
CA LYS A 161 -20.65 -18.26 12.54
C LYS A 161 -22.05 -17.73 12.17
N LYS A 162 -22.10 -16.64 11.39
CA LYS A 162 -23.35 -16.04 10.89
C LYS A 162 -23.35 -16.08 9.37
N ASN A 163 -24.51 -16.39 8.80
CA ASN A 163 -24.78 -16.66 7.38
C ASN A 163 -24.04 -15.73 6.40
N SER A 164 -22.84 -16.13 5.99
CA SER A 164 -21.94 -15.36 5.12
C SER A 164 -21.95 -15.86 3.67
N TYR A 165 -23.06 -16.45 3.21
CA TYR A 165 -23.19 -16.96 1.85
C TYR A 165 -24.45 -16.48 1.14
N ILE A 166 -24.37 -16.40 -0.18
CA ILE A 166 -25.50 -16.23 -1.10
C ILE A 166 -25.62 -17.49 -1.97
N CYS A 167 -26.84 -17.94 -2.20
CA CYS A 167 -27.12 -18.98 -3.19
C CYS A 167 -27.66 -18.34 -4.46
N ILE A 168 -27.18 -18.78 -5.61
CA ILE A 168 -27.57 -18.28 -6.93
C ILE A 168 -28.00 -19.46 -7.82
N GLU A 169 -29.09 -19.26 -8.56
CA GLU A 169 -29.71 -20.24 -9.44
C GLU A 169 -29.50 -19.83 -10.90
N PHE A 170 -29.21 -20.81 -11.76
CA PHE A 170 -29.03 -20.65 -13.19
C PHE A 170 -30.23 -21.23 -13.97
N HIS A 171 -30.24 -21.05 -15.29
CA HIS A 171 -31.39 -21.42 -16.12
C HIS A 171 -31.55 -22.94 -16.23
N GLU A 172 -30.44 -23.64 -16.45
CA GLU A 172 -30.43 -25.09 -16.70
C GLU A 172 -29.31 -25.80 -15.91
N PRO A 173 -29.50 -27.07 -15.54
CA PRO A 173 -28.45 -27.87 -14.92
C PRO A 173 -27.37 -28.23 -15.94
N VAL A 174 -26.11 -27.97 -15.61
CA VAL A 174 -24.96 -28.22 -16.50
C VAL A 174 -23.84 -28.95 -15.78
N TYR A 175 -23.00 -29.68 -16.51
CA TYR A 175 -21.70 -30.12 -16.00
C TYR A 175 -20.76 -28.89 -15.95
N PRO A 176 -20.39 -28.38 -14.76
CA PRO A 176 -19.73 -27.08 -14.66
C PRO A 176 -18.32 -27.15 -15.24
N ILE A 177 -18.01 -26.30 -16.23
CA ILE A 177 -16.66 -26.16 -16.79
C ILE A 177 -15.96 -24.97 -16.15
N ARG A 178 -16.64 -23.82 -16.07
CA ARG A 178 -16.09 -22.56 -15.58
C ARG A 178 -17.12 -21.77 -14.77
N VAL A 179 -16.66 -21.11 -13.71
CA VAL A 179 -17.43 -20.11 -12.98
C VAL A 179 -16.69 -18.79 -13.09
N CYS A 180 -17.35 -17.76 -13.63
CA CYS A 180 -16.78 -16.43 -13.79
C CYS A 180 -17.51 -15.45 -12.87
N ILE A 181 -16.76 -14.76 -12.03
CA ILE A 181 -17.23 -13.81 -11.03
C ILE A 181 -16.75 -12.43 -11.44
N TYR A 182 -17.67 -11.51 -11.70
CA TYR A 182 -17.36 -10.14 -12.10
C TYR A 182 -17.25 -9.27 -10.84
N GLU A 183 -16.03 -9.10 -10.34
CA GLU A 183 -15.74 -8.35 -9.12
C GLU A 183 -15.48 -6.87 -9.44
N ILE A 184 -16.34 -5.98 -8.97
CA ILE A 184 -16.27 -4.53 -9.29
C ILE A 184 -15.83 -3.65 -8.13
N HIS A 185 -15.99 -4.10 -6.88
CA HIS A 185 -15.54 -3.37 -5.69
C HIS A 185 -14.82 -4.32 -4.73
N ASN A 186 -13.63 -3.95 -4.24
CA ASN A 186 -12.76 -4.74 -3.34
C ASN A 186 -12.74 -6.25 -3.66
N PRO A 187 -12.20 -6.69 -4.81
CA PRO A 187 -12.18 -8.11 -5.19
C PRO A 187 -11.49 -8.99 -4.14
N GLY A 188 -11.92 -10.26 -4.06
CA GLY A 188 -11.24 -11.28 -3.27
C GLY A 188 -11.90 -11.68 -1.94
N SER A 189 -13.08 -11.16 -1.57
CA SER A 189 -13.79 -11.67 -0.39
C SER A 189 -14.50 -13.00 -0.64
N VAL A 190 -14.65 -13.49 -1.87
CA VAL A 190 -15.19 -14.85 -2.10
C VAL A 190 -14.14 -15.86 -1.65
N ILE A 191 -14.45 -16.63 -0.61
CA ILE A 191 -13.52 -17.61 0.00
C ILE A 191 -13.83 -19.05 -0.41
N GLN A 192 -15.05 -19.32 -0.84
CA GLN A 192 -15.48 -20.66 -1.24
C GLN A 192 -16.61 -20.60 -2.27
N ILE A 193 -16.54 -21.51 -3.25
CA ILE A 193 -17.62 -21.79 -4.20
C ILE A 193 -18.06 -23.24 -4.00
N SER A 194 -19.35 -23.47 -3.77
CA SER A 194 -19.96 -24.79 -3.70
C SER A 194 -21.08 -24.93 -4.72
N ALA A 195 -21.32 -26.14 -5.21
CA ALA A 195 -22.40 -26.49 -6.12
C ALA A 195 -23.34 -27.50 -5.49
N GLN A 196 -24.62 -27.39 -5.80
CA GLN A 196 -25.63 -28.35 -5.39
C GLN A 196 -25.91 -29.35 -6.52
N ASP A 197 -25.95 -30.63 -6.22
CA ASP A 197 -26.33 -31.68 -7.17
C ASP A 197 -27.86 -31.91 -7.23
N SER A 198 -28.28 -32.88 -8.03
CA SER A 198 -29.70 -33.27 -8.15
C SER A 198 -30.30 -33.86 -6.87
N ASN A 199 -29.46 -34.36 -5.95
CA ASN A 199 -29.87 -34.93 -4.67
C ASN A 199 -29.93 -33.88 -3.55
N ASN A 200 -29.76 -32.59 -3.90
CA ASN A 200 -29.66 -31.46 -3.00
C ASN A 200 -28.39 -31.43 -2.12
N GLU A 201 -27.39 -32.25 -2.41
CA GLU A 201 -26.13 -32.32 -1.69
C GLU A 201 -25.16 -31.22 -2.16
N TRP A 202 -24.42 -30.61 -1.23
CA TRP A 202 -23.50 -29.51 -1.52
C TRP A 202 -22.05 -29.98 -1.58
N SER A 203 -21.45 -29.87 -2.77
CA SER A 203 -20.04 -30.19 -3.01
C SER A 203 -19.20 -28.93 -3.20
N LYS A 204 -17.99 -28.89 -2.63
CA LYS A 204 -17.05 -27.77 -2.79
C LYS A 204 -16.42 -27.81 -4.19
N LEU A 205 -16.57 -26.72 -4.95
CA LEU A 205 -15.91 -26.55 -6.26
C LEU A 205 -14.53 -25.90 -6.12
N TRP A 206 -14.40 -24.92 -5.22
CA TRP A 206 -13.17 -24.16 -5.02
C TRP A 206 -13.10 -23.54 -3.61
N CYS A 207 -11.87 -23.40 -3.09
CA CYS A 207 -11.55 -22.68 -1.86
C CYS A 207 -10.36 -21.74 -2.09
N LYS A 208 -10.38 -20.57 -1.44
CA LYS A 208 -9.31 -19.56 -1.52
C LYS A 208 -7.99 -20.08 -0.97
N SER A 209 -6.89 -19.83 -1.69
CA SER A 209 -5.52 -19.99 -1.18
C SER A 209 -4.95 -18.63 -0.74
N PRO A 210 -3.91 -18.61 0.11
CA PRO A 210 -3.27 -17.38 0.55
C PRO A 210 -2.44 -16.79 -0.58
N HIS A 211 -3.00 -15.83 -1.31
CA HIS A 211 -2.31 -15.12 -2.39
C HIS A 211 -2.89 -13.73 -2.58
N PHE A 212 -2.06 -12.84 -3.13
CA PHE A 212 -2.37 -11.43 -3.31
C PHE A 212 -3.46 -11.24 -4.38
N VAL A 213 -4.61 -10.67 -4.01
CA VAL A 213 -5.63 -10.23 -4.98
C VAL A 213 -5.38 -8.75 -5.31
N PRO A 214 -5.11 -8.39 -6.57
CA PRO A 214 -4.97 -7.01 -6.98
C PRO A 214 -6.24 -6.21 -6.67
N PRO A 215 -6.15 -5.01 -6.08
CA PRO A 215 -7.30 -4.14 -5.91
C PRO A 215 -7.53 -3.43 -7.25
N THR A 216 -8.00 -4.19 -8.25
CA THR A 216 -8.47 -3.78 -9.59
C THR A 216 -9.74 -4.55 -9.90
N SER A 217 -10.80 -3.90 -10.41
CA SER A 217 -12.00 -4.63 -10.82
C SER A 217 -11.60 -5.70 -11.83
N ARG A 218 -12.07 -6.93 -11.64
CA ARG A 218 -11.55 -8.07 -12.38
C ARG A 218 -12.64 -9.08 -12.71
N LEU A 219 -12.42 -9.81 -13.79
CA LEU A 219 -13.11 -11.05 -14.07
C LEU A 219 -12.34 -12.19 -13.40
N PHE A 220 -12.90 -12.72 -12.32
CA PHE A 220 -12.29 -13.79 -11.55
C PHE A 220 -12.88 -15.14 -11.93
N SER A 221 -12.03 -16.05 -12.42
CA SER A 221 -12.41 -17.42 -12.76
C SER A 221 -11.46 -18.43 -12.11
N PRO A 222 -11.77 -18.96 -10.92
CA PRO A 222 -10.88 -19.88 -10.24
C PRO A 222 -10.80 -21.27 -10.93
N PRO A 223 -9.66 -21.97 -10.81
CA PRO A 223 -9.57 -23.37 -11.20
C PRO A 223 -10.46 -24.25 -10.31
N LEU A 224 -11.39 -24.97 -10.94
CA LEU A 224 -12.36 -25.82 -10.24
C LEU A 224 -11.78 -27.22 -9.98
N SER A 225 -12.22 -27.86 -8.89
CA SER A 225 -11.73 -29.18 -8.44
C SER A 225 -12.01 -30.33 -9.44
N HIS A 226 -11.16 -31.36 -9.43
CA HIS A 226 -11.01 -32.34 -10.53
C HIS A 226 -12.11 -33.41 -10.68
N ARG A 227 -12.84 -33.79 -9.61
CA ARG A 227 -13.86 -34.86 -9.68
C ARG A 227 -15.27 -34.27 -9.73
N ARG A 228 -15.85 -34.12 -10.92
CA ARG A 228 -17.18 -33.52 -11.08
C ARG A 228 -18.02 -34.31 -12.07
N ASN A 229 -18.68 -35.34 -11.56
CA ASN A 229 -19.53 -36.24 -12.35
C ASN A 229 -21.02 -35.94 -12.14
N PHE A 230 -21.36 -34.70 -11.80
CA PHE A 230 -22.74 -34.28 -11.52
C PHE A 230 -23.06 -32.95 -12.20
N THR A 231 -24.33 -32.77 -12.55
CA THR A 231 -24.85 -31.50 -13.06
C THR A 231 -25.27 -30.59 -11.93
N THR A 232 -25.16 -29.28 -12.13
CA THR A 232 -25.60 -28.30 -11.14
C THR A 232 -26.34 -27.15 -11.80
N LYS A 233 -27.39 -26.69 -11.13
CA LYS A 233 -28.13 -25.46 -11.45
C LYS A 233 -28.01 -24.39 -10.37
N MET A 234 -27.27 -24.68 -9.29
CA MET A 234 -27.25 -23.88 -8.06
C MET A 234 -25.81 -23.77 -7.53
N LEU A 235 -25.34 -22.54 -7.35
CA LEU A 235 -24.06 -22.26 -6.70
C LEU A 235 -24.26 -21.53 -5.38
N ARG A 236 -23.35 -21.76 -4.43
CA ARG A 236 -23.24 -21.04 -3.17
C ARG A 236 -21.90 -20.34 -3.14
N LEU A 237 -21.93 -19.02 -3.02
CA LEU A 237 -20.74 -18.18 -2.86
C LEU A 237 -20.64 -17.76 -1.40
N THR A 238 -19.58 -18.18 -0.74
CA THR A 238 -19.29 -17.81 0.65
C THR A 238 -18.32 -16.65 0.67
N PHE A 239 -18.66 -15.60 1.40
CA PHE A 239 -17.85 -14.41 1.59
C PHE A 239 -17.12 -14.45 2.93
N GLU A 240 -15.92 -13.88 2.94
CA GLU A 240 -15.21 -13.45 4.13
C GLU A 240 -16.02 -12.37 4.86
N ASN A 241 -15.86 -12.27 6.19
CA ASN A 241 -16.50 -11.20 6.95
C ASN A 241 -15.98 -9.84 6.46
N SER A 242 -16.90 -8.94 6.14
CA SER A 242 -16.59 -7.63 5.60
C SER A 242 -17.11 -6.51 6.50
N SER A 243 -16.35 -5.42 6.56
CA SER A 243 -16.74 -4.14 7.16
C SER A 243 -17.34 -3.23 6.08
N PRO A 244 -17.95 -2.08 6.45
CA PRO A 244 -18.39 -1.08 5.46
C PRO A 244 -17.27 -0.60 4.52
N LEU A 245 -16.01 -0.84 4.89
CA LEU A 245 -14.81 -0.38 4.19
C LEU A 245 -14.08 -1.50 3.41
N SER A 246 -14.42 -2.77 3.67
CA SER A 246 -13.79 -3.95 3.04
C SER A 246 -14.74 -4.84 2.23
N TYR A 247 -16.01 -4.46 2.09
CA TYR A 247 -16.98 -5.28 1.35
C TYR A 247 -16.63 -5.44 -0.13
N THR A 248 -16.83 -6.66 -0.64
CA THR A 248 -16.79 -6.93 -2.09
C THR A 248 -18.16 -6.68 -2.69
N LYS A 249 -18.20 -6.02 -3.86
CA LYS A 249 -19.40 -5.98 -4.70
C LYS A 249 -19.15 -6.80 -5.97
N LEU A 250 -20.03 -7.78 -6.21
CA LEU A 250 -20.09 -8.49 -7.49
C LEU A 250 -21.13 -7.83 -8.39
N ASP A 251 -20.80 -7.71 -9.67
CA ASP A 251 -21.70 -7.20 -10.71
C ASP A 251 -22.53 -8.32 -11.33
N ALA A 252 -21.88 -9.46 -11.64
CA ALA A 252 -22.53 -10.63 -12.21
C ALA A 252 -21.76 -11.92 -11.89
N VAL A 253 -22.43 -13.06 -12.06
CA VAL A 253 -21.81 -14.39 -12.03
C VAL A 253 -22.31 -15.21 -13.22
N MET A 254 -21.37 -15.73 -13.99
CA MET A 254 -21.62 -16.62 -15.13
C MET A 254 -21.18 -18.05 -14.80
N LEU A 255 -22.02 -19.01 -15.15
CA LEU A 255 -21.71 -20.43 -15.15
C LEU A 255 -21.64 -20.90 -16.61
N ILE A 256 -20.51 -21.50 -16.98
CA ILE A 256 -20.33 -22.16 -18.27
C ILE A 256 -20.24 -23.66 -17.99
N GLY A 257 -21.02 -24.46 -18.69
CA GLY A 257 -20.99 -25.91 -18.57
C GLY A 257 -21.47 -26.62 -19.83
N THR A 258 -21.45 -27.95 -19.81
CA THR A 258 -21.90 -28.79 -20.92
C THR A 258 -23.16 -29.58 -20.58
N SER A 259 -23.91 -29.95 -21.62
CA SER A 259 -25.05 -30.87 -21.51
C SER A 259 -24.62 -32.30 -21.14
N GLU A 260 -23.42 -32.71 -21.54
CA GLU A 260 -22.83 -34.02 -21.25
C GLU A 260 -21.52 -33.90 -20.46
N LEU A 261 -21.16 -34.97 -19.74
CA LEU A 261 -19.87 -35.05 -19.07
C LEU A 261 -18.74 -35.19 -20.10
N ILE A 262 -17.82 -34.23 -20.09
CA ILE A 262 -16.62 -34.23 -20.93
C ILE A 262 -15.37 -34.53 -20.11
N LEU A 263 -14.46 -35.31 -20.67
CA LEU A 263 -13.18 -35.69 -20.05
C LEU A 263 -12.03 -35.34 -21.01
N SER A 264 -10.84 -35.05 -20.46
CA SER A 264 -9.64 -34.91 -21.30
C SER A 264 -9.31 -36.26 -21.94
N ARG A 265 -8.90 -36.24 -23.20
CA ARG A 265 -8.39 -37.43 -23.91
C ARG A 265 -7.06 -37.91 -23.33
N LYS A 266 -6.29 -37.04 -22.65
CA LYS A 266 -5.05 -37.43 -21.97
C LYS A 266 -5.38 -38.08 -20.62
N PRO A 267 -4.88 -39.31 -20.35
CA PRO A 267 -5.11 -39.97 -19.07
C PRO A 267 -4.52 -39.13 -17.92
N ASN A 268 -5.27 -39.01 -16.83
CA ASN A 268 -4.91 -38.25 -15.62
C ASN A 268 -4.78 -36.72 -15.79
N GLU A 269 -5.18 -36.13 -16.92
CA GLU A 269 -5.27 -34.67 -17.08
C GLU A 269 -6.67 -34.17 -16.67
N SER A 270 -6.72 -33.23 -15.72
CA SER A 270 -7.98 -32.56 -15.39
C SER A 270 -8.41 -31.59 -16.47
N LEU A 271 -9.72 -31.40 -16.64
CA LEU A 271 -10.26 -30.38 -17.55
C LEU A 271 -9.71 -28.97 -17.21
N THR A 272 -9.51 -28.69 -15.92
CA THR A 272 -8.88 -27.47 -15.44
C THR A 272 -7.43 -27.32 -15.93
N ASN A 273 -6.64 -28.40 -15.92
CA ASN A 273 -5.26 -28.38 -16.42
C ASN A 273 -5.21 -28.29 -17.95
N LEU A 274 -6.14 -28.94 -18.64
CA LEU A 274 -6.32 -28.81 -20.09
C LEU A 274 -6.62 -27.36 -20.47
N LEU A 275 -7.56 -26.70 -19.79
CA LEU A 275 -7.88 -25.29 -20.01
C LEU A 275 -6.68 -24.39 -19.72
N LYS A 276 -5.92 -24.63 -18.64
CA LYS A 276 -4.66 -23.91 -18.35
C LYS A 276 -3.65 -24.04 -19.50
N ARG A 277 -3.49 -25.24 -20.05
CA ARG A 277 -2.59 -25.54 -21.17
C ARG A 277 -3.01 -24.85 -22.46
N ILE A 278 -4.30 -24.83 -22.77
CA ILE A 278 -4.81 -24.09 -23.93
C ILE A 278 -4.64 -22.58 -23.71
N ASN A 279 -4.95 -22.07 -22.51
CA ASN A 279 -4.85 -20.65 -22.18
C ASN A 279 -3.41 -20.12 -22.35
N SER A 280 -2.39 -20.92 -22.00
CA SER A 280 -0.98 -20.54 -22.21
C SER A 280 -0.58 -20.33 -23.69
N MET A 281 -1.39 -20.76 -24.65
CA MET A 281 -1.14 -20.51 -26.08
C MET A 281 -1.51 -19.08 -26.50
N TYR A 282 -2.35 -18.39 -25.73
CA TYR A 282 -2.93 -17.09 -26.09
C TYR A 282 -2.41 -15.91 -25.24
N SER A 283 -1.82 -16.21 -24.08
CA SER A 283 -1.22 -15.24 -23.16
C SER A 283 0.17 -15.71 -22.74
N SER A 284 1.20 -14.90 -23.01
CA SER A 284 2.60 -15.32 -22.80
C SER A 284 3.16 -15.09 -21.40
N TYR A 285 2.46 -14.42 -20.47
CA TYR A 285 2.90 -14.27 -19.08
C TYR A 285 1.69 -13.97 -18.19
N HIS A 286 1.44 -14.79 -17.16
CA HIS A 286 0.40 -14.56 -16.14
C HIS A 286 1.05 -14.40 -14.77
N ASP A 287 0.87 -13.25 -14.12
CA ASP A 287 1.26 -13.04 -12.71
C ASP A 287 0.26 -13.70 -11.71
N ASP A 288 -0.97 -14.02 -12.14
CA ASP A 288 -2.02 -14.63 -11.30
C ASP A 288 -2.41 -16.05 -11.80
N VAL A 289 -1.62 -17.06 -11.42
CA VAL A 289 -1.83 -18.49 -11.75
C VAL A 289 -3.17 -19.05 -11.20
N HIS A 290 -3.83 -18.29 -10.32
CA HIS A 290 -5.09 -18.66 -9.66
C HIS A 290 -6.33 -18.09 -10.36
N ASN A 291 -6.17 -17.28 -11.41
CA ASN A 291 -7.24 -16.75 -12.23
C ASN A 291 -7.13 -17.22 -13.69
N LEU A 292 -8.09 -18.01 -14.15
CA LEU A 292 -8.12 -18.52 -15.54
C LEU A 292 -8.53 -17.45 -16.56
N THR A 293 -8.88 -16.24 -16.12
CA THR A 293 -9.33 -15.12 -16.96
C THR A 293 -8.62 -13.82 -16.57
N ALA A 294 -7.36 -13.66 -16.98
CA ALA A 294 -6.54 -12.51 -16.60
C ALA A 294 -7.03 -11.17 -17.21
N ASP A 295 -7.67 -11.21 -18.37
CA ASP A 295 -8.23 -10.02 -19.01
C ASP A 295 -9.60 -10.30 -19.66
N LEU A 296 -10.42 -9.26 -19.82
CA LEU A 296 -11.77 -9.34 -20.37
C LEU A 296 -11.80 -9.72 -21.86
N LYS A 297 -10.76 -9.35 -22.62
CA LYS A 297 -10.68 -9.54 -24.08
C LYS A 297 -10.38 -10.99 -24.46
N SER A 298 -9.73 -11.75 -23.58
CA SER A 298 -9.29 -13.13 -23.82
C SER A 298 -10.01 -14.20 -22.96
N ALA A 299 -10.92 -13.78 -22.08
CA ALA A 299 -11.48 -14.57 -20.98
C ALA A 299 -12.04 -15.98 -21.32
N HIS A 300 -12.44 -16.22 -22.57
CA HIS A 300 -13.02 -17.49 -23.00
C HIS A 300 -12.35 -18.08 -24.26
N LEU A 301 -11.21 -17.55 -24.70
CA LEU A 301 -10.50 -18.05 -25.89
C LEU A 301 -10.09 -19.52 -25.75
N ASP A 302 -9.79 -19.95 -24.53
CA ASP A 302 -9.46 -21.34 -24.24
C ASP A 302 -10.65 -22.28 -24.41
N ILE A 303 -11.86 -21.87 -24.02
CA ILE A 303 -13.09 -22.63 -24.26
C ILE A 303 -13.45 -22.62 -25.75
N VAL A 304 -13.34 -21.49 -26.44
CA VAL A 304 -13.61 -21.40 -27.89
C VAL A 304 -12.67 -22.32 -28.67
N HIS A 305 -11.38 -22.31 -28.33
CA HIS A 305 -10.42 -23.22 -28.95
C HIS A 305 -10.73 -24.69 -28.65
N LEU A 306 -11.17 -25.00 -27.42
CA LEU A 306 -11.62 -26.34 -27.05
C LEU A 306 -12.83 -26.78 -27.87
N GLN A 307 -13.80 -25.90 -28.10
CA GLN A 307 -14.99 -26.19 -28.91
C GLN A 307 -14.62 -26.48 -30.37
N GLN A 308 -13.74 -25.66 -30.95
CA GLN A 308 -13.28 -25.82 -32.34
C GLN A 308 -12.48 -27.10 -32.56
N ASN A 309 -11.76 -27.57 -31.54
CA ASN A 309 -10.86 -28.73 -31.61
C ASN A 309 -11.34 -29.85 -30.67
N PHE A 310 -12.64 -29.95 -30.44
CA PHE A 310 -13.21 -30.79 -29.38
C PHE A 310 -12.78 -32.25 -29.47
N SER A 311 -12.80 -32.82 -30.68
CA SER A 311 -12.42 -34.21 -30.94
C SER A 311 -10.96 -34.53 -30.60
N GLU A 312 -10.06 -33.56 -30.71
CA GLU A 312 -8.64 -33.71 -30.40
C GLU A 312 -8.40 -33.75 -28.88
N TYR A 313 -9.11 -32.90 -28.13
CA TYR A 313 -8.82 -32.64 -26.72
C TYR A 313 -9.72 -33.40 -25.75
N CYS A 314 -10.98 -33.67 -26.11
CA CYS A 314 -11.98 -34.22 -25.21
C CYS A 314 -12.67 -35.45 -25.77
N ILE A 315 -13.24 -36.23 -24.84
CA ILE A 315 -14.19 -37.31 -25.10
C ILE A 315 -15.43 -37.07 -24.23
N CYS A 316 -16.61 -37.40 -24.76
CA CYS A 316 -17.84 -37.39 -23.98
C CYS A 316 -18.20 -38.81 -23.50
N GLU A 317 -19.05 -38.90 -22.48
CA GLU A 317 -19.52 -40.17 -21.96
C GLU A 317 -20.28 -41.01 -23.02
N SER A 318 -20.99 -40.35 -23.94
CA SER A 318 -21.67 -40.99 -25.07
C SER A 318 -20.68 -41.68 -26.03
N ASP A 319 -19.47 -41.14 -26.22
CA ASP A 319 -18.40 -41.81 -26.97
C ASP A 319 -17.84 -43.04 -26.23
N ILE A 320 -17.70 -42.98 -24.91
CA ILE A 320 -17.24 -44.13 -24.10
C ILE A 320 -18.25 -45.28 -24.17
N ARG A 321 -19.56 -44.97 -24.11
CA ARG A 321 -20.64 -45.95 -24.29
C ARG A 321 -20.69 -46.49 -25.73
N ARG A 322 -20.38 -45.67 -26.74
CA ARG A 322 -20.27 -46.09 -28.16
C ARG A 322 -19.04 -46.98 -28.43
N VAL A 323 -17.89 -46.69 -27.84
CA VAL A 323 -16.67 -47.51 -27.98
C VAL A 323 -16.83 -48.88 -27.31
N SER A 324 -17.59 -48.96 -26.21
CA SER A 324 -17.93 -50.22 -25.55
C SER A 324 -19.03 -51.03 -26.25
N SER A 325 -19.88 -50.40 -27.07
CA SER A 325 -20.92 -51.06 -27.87
C SER A 325 -20.51 -51.36 -29.32
N LYS A 326 -19.46 -50.73 -29.86
CA LYS A 326 -18.91 -50.99 -31.21
C LYS A 326 -18.00 -52.22 -31.32
N SER A 327 -17.82 -53.01 -30.25
CA SER A 327 -17.14 -54.31 -30.32
C SER A 327 -17.99 -55.43 -30.93
N ASN A 328 -19.28 -55.18 -31.20
CA ASN A 328 -20.16 -56.12 -31.89
C ASN A 328 -21.04 -55.37 -32.90
N LEU A 329 -20.60 -55.31 -34.16
CA LEU A 329 -21.38 -55.60 -35.38
C LEU A 329 -20.59 -55.11 -36.61
N LYS A 330 -20.20 -56.06 -37.47
CA LYS A 330 -19.77 -55.83 -38.86
C LYS A 330 -20.99 -55.96 -39.76
N GLN A 331 -21.22 -55.02 -40.69
CA GLN A 331 -21.45 -55.23 -42.15
C GLN A 331 -22.21 -54.07 -42.83
N LYS A 332 -21.63 -53.62 -43.98
CA LYS A 332 -22.17 -53.12 -45.28
C LYS A 332 -23.51 -52.32 -45.30
N ILE A 333 -23.62 -51.20 -46.02
CA ILE A 333 -23.88 -51.00 -47.49
C ILE A 333 -23.78 -49.45 -47.72
N SER A 334 -22.92 -48.85 -48.55
CA SER A 334 -22.86 -48.65 -50.03
C SER A 334 -23.97 -47.80 -50.69
N GLN A 335 -23.53 -46.73 -51.40
CA GLN A 335 -24.14 -45.96 -52.53
C GLN A 335 -24.99 -44.71 -52.22
N GLU A 336 -24.47 -43.51 -52.55
CA GLU A 336 -24.70 -42.66 -53.76
C GLU A 336 -26.04 -41.87 -53.66
N ILE A 337 -26.12 -40.55 -53.82
CA ILE A 337 -26.02 -39.77 -55.07
C ILE A 337 -25.92 -38.25 -54.73
N ILE A 338 -25.04 -37.53 -55.43
CA ILE A 338 -25.06 -36.06 -55.72
C ILE A 338 -25.46 -36.00 -57.21
N PRO A 339 -26.21 -35.03 -57.81
CA PRO A 339 -25.89 -33.59 -57.80
C PRO A 339 -27.13 -32.64 -58.01
N CYS A 340 -27.14 -31.32 -58.21
CA CYS A 340 -26.18 -30.27 -58.60
C CYS A 340 -26.90 -28.88 -58.58
N TYR A 341 -26.13 -27.77 -58.66
CA TYR A 341 -26.48 -26.43 -59.21
C TYR A 341 -27.53 -25.54 -58.48
N GLU A 342 -27.47 -24.20 -58.43
CA GLU A 342 -26.70 -23.17 -59.15
C GLU A 342 -26.70 -21.83 -58.38
N GLN A 343 -25.77 -20.93 -58.74
CA GLN A 343 -25.57 -19.59 -58.18
C GLN A 343 -26.53 -18.52 -58.73
N SER A 344 -26.71 -17.41 -58.00
CA SER A 344 -26.70 -15.98 -58.45
C SER A 344 -27.49 -15.10 -57.46
N SER A 345 -27.34 -13.78 -57.32
CA SER A 345 -26.27 -12.79 -57.47
C SER A 345 -26.86 -11.42 -57.02
N HIS A 346 -26.00 -10.52 -56.48
CA HIS A 346 -26.18 -9.05 -56.34
C HIS A 346 -27.31 -8.47 -55.43
N SER A 347 -27.25 -7.27 -54.84
CA SER A 347 -26.23 -6.28 -54.45
C SER A 347 -26.92 -5.11 -53.71
N ASN A 348 -26.15 -4.38 -52.87
CA ASN A 348 -26.27 -2.95 -52.49
C ASN A 348 -27.45 -2.43 -51.63
N TYR A 349 -27.11 -1.79 -50.50
CA TYR A 349 -27.20 -0.32 -50.33
C TYR A 349 -26.42 0.13 -49.08
N ALA A 350 -25.56 1.14 -49.26
CA ALA A 350 -24.88 1.88 -48.20
C ALA A 350 -25.64 3.18 -47.88
N LYS A 351 -25.57 3.64 -46.62
CA LYS A 351 -25.46 5.08 -46.30
C LYS A 351 -24.98 5.31 -44.86
N ARG A 352 -23.82 5.97 -44.77
CA ARG A 352 -23.26 6.64 -43.59
C ARG A 352 -24.08 7.90 -43.26
N ILE A 353 -24.21 8.21 -41.98
CA ILE A 353 -24.47 9.58 -41.51
C ILE A 353 -23.26 10.03 -40.68
N LYS A 354 -22.62 11.11 -41.14
CA LYS A 354 -21.66 11.95 -40.44
C LYS A 354 -22.48 13.17 -39.99
N LEU A 355 -22.41 13.56 -38.72
CA LEU A 355 -22.90 14.87 -38.27
C LEU A 355 -21.72 15.68 -37.75
N SER A 356 -21.68 16.89 -38.26
CA SER A 356 -20.60 17.86 -38.30
C SER A 356 -20.45 18.64 -37.00
N SER A 357 -19.20 19.07 -36.80
CA SER A 357 -18.82 20.23 -36.01
C SER A 357 -19.60 21.47 -36.42
N ASP A 358 -20.04 22.25 -35.44
CA ASP A 358 -20.20 23.68 -35.62
C ASP A 358 -19.65 24.46 -34.43
N GLU A 359 -19.06 25.59 -34.78
CA GLU A 359 -18.17 26.41 -33.98
C GLU A 359 -18.90 27.18 -32.88
N SER A 360 -18.29 27.24 -31.69
CA SER A 360 -18.45 28.37 -30.77
C SER A 360 -17.06 28.91 -30.42
N LYS A 361 -16.48 29.67 -31.36
CA LYS A 361 -15.41 30.62 -31.06
C LYS A 361 -16.07 31.83 -30.41
N ASP A 362 -15.96 31.96 -29.08
CA ASP A 362 -15.82 33.28 -28.41
C ASP A 362 -15.71 33.27 -26.86
N LEU A 363 -15.24 32.19 -26.22
CA LEU A 363 -14.93 32.23 -24.78
C LEU A 363 -13.73 31.36 -24.40
N SER A 364 -12.48 31.76 -24.70
CA SER A 364 -11.33 31.22 -23.95
C SER A 364 -10.04 32.02 -24.10
N ARG A 365 -9.96 33.22 -23.52
CA ARG A 365 -8.64 33.80 -23.22
C ARG A 365 -7.99 33.20 -21.96
N CYS A 366 -8.68 32.31 -21.22
CA CYS A 366 -8.15 31.60 -20.05
C CYS A 366 -8.66 30.16 -19.97
N SER A 367 -8.19 29.24 -20.82
CA SER A 367 -8.46 27.81 -20.63
C SER A 367 -7.31 27.13 -19.89
N LEU A 368 -7.61 26.40 -18.80
CA LEU A 368 -6.66 25.50 -18.12
C LEU A 368 -6.00 24.50 -19.08
N SER A 369 -6.65 24.18 -20.22
CA SER A 369 -6.09 23.31 -21.25
C SER A 369 -4.87 23.91 -21.96
N ALA A 370 -4.69 25.23 -21.93
CA ALA A 370 -3.57 25.92 -22.58
C ALA A 370 -2.31 25.99 -21.70
N LEU A 371 -2.41 25.70 -20.40
CA LEU A 371 -1.25 25.69 -19.50
C LEU A 371 -0.32 24.51 -19.80
N PRO A 372 1.01 24.66 -19.73
CA PRO A 372 1.97 23.56 -19.78
C PRO A 372 1.81 22.58 -18.61
N ASN A 373 2.29 21.34 -18.77
CA ASN A 373 2.18 20.30 -17.74
C ASN A 373 2.91 20.71 -16.45
N GLU A 374 4.04 21.40 -16.56
CA GLU A 374 4.86 21.87 -15.46
C GLU A 374 4.11 22.87 -14.58
N MET A 375 3.33 23.76 -15.20
CA MET A 375 2.50 24.73 -14.48
C MET A 375 1.31 24.03 -13.82
N LEU A 376 0.70 23.05 -14.50
CA LEU A 376 -0.36 22.24 -13.91
C LEU A 376 0.15 21.42 -12.73
N LEU A 377 1.35 20.83 -12.80
CA LEU A 377 1.95 20.11 -11.67
C LEU A 377 2.20 21.03 -10.48
N LYS A 378 2.67 22.26 -10.71
CA LYS A 378 2.79 23.27 -9.64
C LYS A 378 1.44 23.57 -9.00
N ILE A 379 0.38 23.71 -9.80
CA ILE A 379 -0.99 23.93 -9.28
C ILE A 379 -1.47 22.70 -8.49
N LEU A 380 -1.31 21.50 -9.04
CA LEU A 380 -1.71 20.24 -8.42
C LEU A 380 -0.99 20.01 -7.08
N ASN A 381 0.26 20.44 -6.94
CA ASN A 381 1.04 20.32 -5.72
C ASN A 381 0.48 21.12 -4.53
N TYR A 382 -0.44 22.07 -4.77
CA TYR A 382 -1.16 22.79 -3.70
C TYR A 382 -2.47 22.11 -3.28
N LEU A 383 -2.90 21.07 -3.99
CA LEU A 383 -4.15 20.38 -3.71
C LEU A 383 -3.94 19.29 -2.66
N ASP A 384 -4.92 19.12 -1.78
CA ASP A 384 -4.93 17.98 -0.86
C ASP A 384 -5.07 16.66 -1.63
N LEU A 385 -4.70 15.55 -0.96
CA LEU A 385 -4.71 14.22 -1.58
C LEU A 385 -6.11 13.85 -2.08
N THR A 386 -7.16 14.19 -1.32
CA THR A 386 -8.57 13.96 -1.69
C THR A 386 -8.92 14.62 -3.01
N THR A 387 -8.48 15.86 -3.20
CA THR A 387 -8.77 16.69 -4.36
C THR A 387 -7.93 16.25 -5.55
N LEU A 388 -6.65 15.93 -5.35
CA LEU A 388 -5.82 15.28 -6.38
C LEU A 388 -6.46 14.00 -6.91
N CYS A 389 -7.02 13.20 -6.00
CA CYS A 389 -7.73 11.99 -6.35
C CYS A 389 -9.04 12.26 -7.11
N ARG A 390 -9.71 13.39 -6.90
CA ARG A 390 -10.89 13.79 -7.72
C ARG A 390 -10.47 14.34 -9.08
N MET A 391 -9.34 15.04 -9.16
CA MET A 391 -8.78 15.58 -10.40
C MET A 391 -8.49 14.47 -11.42
N ASN A 392 -8.21 13.25 -10.97
CA ASN A 392 -8.01 12.10 -11.87
C ASN A 392 -9.26 11.73 -12.69
N LYS A 393 -10.45 12.19 -12.29
CA LYS A 393 -11.74 11.93 -12.95
C LYS A 393 -12.13 13.01 -13.96
N VAL A 394 -11.41 14.13 -13.99
CA VAL A 394 -11.78 15.30 -14.82
C VAL A 394 -11.56 15.02 -16.30
N ASN A 395 -10.36 14.59 -16.68
CA ASN A 395 -10.03 14.18 -18.05
C ASN A 395 -8.74 13.33 -18.07
N ASN A 396 -8.41 12.75 -19.22
CA ASN A 396 -7.21 11.92 -19.40
C ASN A 396 -5.90 12.68 -19.07
N ARG A 397 -5.84 13.98 -19.33
CA ARG A 397 -4.63 14.79 -19.04
C ARG A 397 -4.39 14.90 -17.53
N PHE A 398 -5.41 15.30 -16.76
CA PHE A 398 -5.32 15.34 -15.29
C PHE A 398 -5.17 13.94 -14.69
N ASN A 399 -5.77 12.92 -15.28
CA ASN A 399 -5.54 11.53 -14.87
C ASN A 399 -4.05 11.15 -14.96
N LYS A 400 -3.34 11.56 -16.03
CA LYS A 400 -1.89 11.35 -16.16
C LYS A 400 -1.10 12.21 -15.19
N LEU A 401 -1.40 13.52 -15.11
CA LEU A 401 -0.64 14.46 -14.27
C LEU A 401 -0.77 14.16 -12.78
N THR A 402 -1.94 13.74 -12.31
CA THR A 402 -2.13 13.32 -10.92
C THR A 402 -1.38 12.02 -10.56
N ARG A 403 -0.72 11.37 -11.51
CA ARG A 403 0.12 10.18 -11.28
C ARG A 403 1.61 10.50 -11.29
N ASP A 404 1.96 11.76 -11.53
CA ASP A 404 3.35 12.21 -11.61
C ASP A 404 4.07 12.04 -10.26
N PRO A 405 5.25 11.40 -10.23
CA PRO A 405 5.94 11.15 -8.97
C PRO A 405 6.44 12.41 -8.24
N LEU A 406 6.53 13.56 -8.91
CA LEU A 406 6.88 14.82 -8.27
C LEU A 406 5.83 15.29 -7.25
N LEU A 407 4.58 14.86 -7.38
CA LEU A 407 3.50 15.18 -6.44
C LEU A 407 3.58 14.37 -5.13
N TYR A 408 4.33 13.26 -5.12
CA TYR A 408 4.34 12.30 -4.02
C TYR A 408 5.73 12.09 -3.43
N THR A 409 6.52 13.16 -3.40
CA THR A 409 7.83 13.15 -2.73
C THR A 409 7.72 13.02 -1.20
N ARG A 410 6.53 13.30 -0.66
CA ARG A 410 6.19 13.20 0.77
C ARG A 410 4.82 12.57 0.90
N LEU A 411 4.67 11.69 1.88
CA LEU A 411 3.44 10.96 2.08
C LEU A 411 3.21 10.65 3.56
N ASN A 412 2.14 11.22 4.08
CA ASN A 412 1.67 11.01 5.44
C ASN A 412 0.46 10.09 5.38
N MET A 413 0.48 9.03 6.20
CA MET A 413 -0.60 8.07 6.37
C MET A 413 -0.67 7.69 7.86
N ARG A 414 -0.95 8.67 8.72
CA ARG A 414 -0.94 8.47 10.17
C ARG A 414 -2.26 7.84 10.64
N ARG A 415 -2.18 6.98 11.66
CA ARG A 415 -3.31 6.42 12.41
C ARG A 415 -4.33 5.64 11.57
N VAL A 416 -3.92 5.09 10.42
CA VAL A 416 -4.75 4.20 9.62
C VAL A 416 -4.78 2.83 10.29
N THR A 417 -5.86 2.53 11.02
CA THR A 417 -5.93 1.34 11.89
C THR A 417 -6.40 0.06 11.18
N ASP A 418 -7.01 0.18 10.01
CA ASP A 418 -7.52 -0.94 9.22
C ASP A 418 -6.46 -1.42 8.21
N LYS A 419 -6.02 -2.67 8.36
CA LYS A 419 -4.99 -3.29 7.51
C LYS A 419 -5.41 -3.40 6.05
N CYS A 420 -6.69 -3.68 5.78
CA CYS A 420 -7.20 -3.77 4.41
C CYS A 420 -7.17 -2.40 3.73
N ILE A 421 -7.42 -1.32 4.47
CA ILE A 421 -7.29 0.05 3.97
C ILE A 421 -5.82 0.34 3.67
N MET A 422 -4.91 0.08 4.62
CA MET A 422 -3.48 0.32 4.41
C MET A 422 -2.92 -0.41 3.19
N ARG A 423 -3.31 -1.67 2.99
CA ARG A 423 -2.95 -2.42 1.78
C ARG A 423 -3.38 -1.71 0.51
N LYS A 424 -4.62 -1.22 0.44
CA LYS A 424 -5.12 -0.46 -0.73
C LYS A 424 -4.33 0.83 -0.92
N VAL A 425 -3.99 1.52 0.16
CA VAL A 425 -3.18 2.73 0.12
C VAL A 425 -1.79 2.42 -0.45
N PHE A 426 -1.09 1.39 0.05
CA PHE A 426 0.18 0.95 -0.52
C PHE A 426 0.07 0.57 -2.00
N CYS A 427 -1.03 -0.08 -2.42
CA CYS A 427 -1.26 -0.40 -3.83
C CYS A 427 -1.56 0.85 -4.69
N TYR A 428 -2.23 1.86 -4.13
CA TYR A 428 -2.50 3.11 -4.83
C TYR A 428 -1.21 3.87 -5.11
N PHE A 429 -0.33 3.92 -4.10
CA PHE A 429 1.01 4.50 -4.16
C PHE A 429 2.06 3.52 -4.70
N THR A 430 1.71 2.83 -5.79
CA THR A 430 2.64 1.96 -6.54
C THR A 430 3.83 2.73 -7.11
N ALA A 431 4.86 1.98 -7.57
CA ALA A 431 6.15 2.49 -8.05
C ALA A 431 6.06 3.75 -8.95
N ILE A 432 5.05 3.84 -9.82
CA ILE A 432 4.87 4.98 -10.74
C ILE A 432 4.63 6.31 -10.00
N ARG A 433 3.91 6.29 -8.87
CA ARG A 433 3.62 7.51 -8.10
C ARG A 433 4.71 7.82 -7.09
N CYS A 434 5.35 6.82 -6.50
CA CYS A 434 6.27 7.02 -5.39
C CYS A 434 7.74 6.80 -5.75
N GLU A 435 8.11 6.89 -7.04
CA GLU A 435 9.49 6.75 -7.50
C GLU A 435 10.46 7.70 -6.77
N PHE A 436 10.03 8.94 -6.53
CA PHE A 436 10.83 9.98 -5.86
C PHE A 436 10.41 10.22 -4.40
N LEU A 437 9.76 9.23 -3.76
CA LEU A 437 9.35 9.35 -2.36
C LEU A 437 10.58 9.51 -1.46
N ARG A 438 10.57 10.57 -0.65
CA ARG A 438 11.65 10.91 0.29
C ARG A 438 11.21 10.82 1.75
N GLN A 439 9.95 11.16 2.03
CA GLN A 439 9.41 11.22 3.39
C GLN A 439 8.15 10.35 3.49
N LEU A 440 8.17 9.39 4.40
CA LEU A 440 7.04 8.52 4.67
C LEU A 440 6.71 8.51 6.16
N ASP A 441 5.47 8.79 6.51
CA ASP A 441 4.99 8.76 7.88
C ASP A 441 3.79 7.81 8.02
N LEU A 442 3.99 6.71 8.76
CA LEU A 442 2.98 5.71 9.08
C LEU A 442 2.67 5.69 10.58
N THR A 443 2.95 6.78 11.31
CA THR A 443 2.81 6.83 12.77
C THR A 443 1.42 6.39 13.23
N GLY A 444 1.34 5.43 14.15
CA GLY A 444 0.11 4.90 14.72
C GLY A 444 -0.73 4.04 13.76
N SER A 445 -0.21 3.73 12.56
CA SER A 445 -0.92 2.93 11.56
C SER A 445 -0.72 1.43 11.79
N ASN A 446 -1.69 0.66 11.32
CA ASN A 446 -1.71 -0.79 11.40
C ASN A 446 -1.80 -1.38 9.99
N PHE A 447 -0.80 -2.15 9.60
CA PHE A 447 -0.65 -2.68 8.26
C PHE A 447 -0.14 -4.12 8.27
N ASP A 448 -0.21 -4.80 7.13
CA ASP A 448 0.52 -6.04 6.94
C ASP A 448 1.98 -5.73 6.61
N VAL A 449 2.90 -6.40 7.31
CA VAL A 449 4.34 -6.12 7.21
C VAL A 449 4.87 -6.52 5.83
N ASN A 450 4.31 -7.57 5.21
CA ASN A 450 4.72 -7.97 3.87
C ASN A 450 4.21 -6.97 2.83
N ASP A 451 3.00 -6.43 3.01
CA ASP A 451 2.51 -5.35 2.14
C ASP A 451 3.42 -4.12 2.24
N PHE A 452 3.93 -3.78 3.44
CA PHE A 452 4.90 -2.70 3.62
C PHE A 452 6.30 -3.03 3.04
N VAL A 453 6.78 -4.26 3.19
CA VAL A 453 8.04 -4.72 2.55
C VAL A 453 7.96 -4.60 1.03
N ASN A 454 6.85 -5.04 0.43
CA ASN A 454 6.59 -4.90 -1.00
C ASN A 454 6.50 -3.43 -1.42
N PHE A 455 5.94 -2.57 -0.58
CA PHE A 455 5.91 -1.13 -0.81
C PHE A 455 7.35 -0.55 -0.83
N LEU A 456 8.19 -0.91 0.14
CA LEU A 456 9.59 -0.48 0.21
C LEU A 456 10.44 -0.94 -0.98
N ASP A 457 10.17 -2.13 -1.53
CA ASP A 457 10.85 -2.61 -2.74
C ASP A 457 10.69 -1.67 -3.94
N ASN A 458 9.54 -0.99 -4.00
CA ASN A 458 9.17 -0.12 -5.10
C ASN A 458 9.62 1.34 -4.91
N CYS A 459 9.59 1.86 -3.69
CA CYS A 459 9.79 3.30 -3.43
C CYS A 459 10.87 3.62 -2.36
N GLY A 460 11.46 2.62 -1.71
CA GLY A 460 12.33 2.81 -0.55
C GLY A 460 13.72 3.40 -0.85
N ARG A 461 14.20 3.34 -2.09
CA ARG A 461 15.59 3.71 -2.44
C ARG A 461 15.92 5.19 -2.20
N ASN A 462 14.92 6.06 -2.35
CA ASN A 462 15.04 7.50 -2.21
C ASN A 462 14.58 8.02 -0.83
N LEU A 463 14.11 7.13 0.05
CA LEU A 463 13.67 7.52 1.39
C LEU A 463 14.82 8.10 2.18
N THR A 464 14.60 9.31 2.69
CA THR A 464 15.48 10.02 3.60
C THR A 464 14.87 10.14 4.99
N HIS A 465 13.55 10.10 5.13
CA HIS A 465 12.90 10.18 6.43
C HIS A 465 11.75 9.16 6.52
N LEU A 466 11.74 8.39 7.60
CA LEU A 466 10.75 7.34 7.85
C LEU A 466 10.26 7.37 9.29
N LYS A 467 8.96 7.59 9.48
CA LYS A 467 8.30 7.56 10.78
C LYS A 467 7.37 6.35 10.88
N LEU A 468 7.66 5.47 11.83
CA LEU A 468 6.90 4.26 12.14
C LEU A 468 6.49 4.23 13.62
N SER A 469 6.50 5.37 14.31
CA SER A 469 6.18 5.47 15.72
C SER A 469 4.80 4.86 16.03
N CYS A 470 4.64 4.22 17.18
CA CYS A 470 3.38 3.63 17.64
C CYS A 470 2.75 2.57 16.69
N CYS A 471 3.52 2.01 15.75
CA CYS A 471 3.05 0.91 14.91
C CYS A 471 2.98 -0.40 15.71
N ARG A 472 1.78 -0.94 15.92
CA ARG A 472 1.55 -2.20 16.66
C ARG A 472 1.70 -3.45 15.78
N VAL A 473 2.78 -3.52 15.00
CA VAL A 473 3.08 -4.63 14.08
C VAL A 473 4.50 -5.14 14.29
N ASP A 474 4.77 -6.38 13.89
CA ASP A 474 6.14 -6.93 13.90
C ASP A 474 6.97 -6.28 12.78
N LEU A 475 7.76 -5.26 13.14
CA LEU A 475 8.58 -4.52 12.18
C LEU A 475 9.89 -5.24 11.81
N ASN A 476 10.26 -6.37 12.43
CA ASN A 476 11.57 -6.99 12.21
C ASN A 476 11.85 -7.34 10.72
N PRO A 477 10.89 -7.91 9.95
CA PRO A 477 11.09 -8.13 8.51
C PRO A 477 11.21 -6.82 7.71
N ALA A 478 10.45 -5.78 8.10
CA ALA A 478 10.54 -4.47 7.47
C ALA A 478 11.90 -3.81 7.75
N LEU A 479 12.44 -3.92 8.97
CA LEU A 479 13.76 -3.39 9.33
C LEU A 479 14.89 -4.06 8.55
N LEU A 480 14.80 -5.37 8.33
CA LEU A 480 15.72 -6.06 7.42
C LEU A 480 15.68 -5.43 6.03
N LYS A 481 14.48 -5.24 5.47
CA LYS A 481 14.32 -4.65 4.15
C LYS A 481 14.80 -3.20 4.07
N ILE A 482 14.47 -2.39 5.07
CA ILE A 482 14.95 -1.00 5.22
C ILE A 482 16.47 -0.98 5.19
N SER A 483 17.11 -1.87 5.95
CA SER A 483 18.57 -1.97 6.02
C SER A 483 19.22 -2.32 4.67
N GLU A 484 18.51 -3.00 3.78
CA GLU A 484 18.99 -3.40 2.46
C GLU A 484 18.79 -2.31 1.40
N ILE A 485 17.66 -1.59 1.45
CA ILE A 485 17.22 -0.70 0.37
C ILE A 485 17.39 0.79 0.69
N CYS A 486 17.09 1.22 1.92
CA CYS A 486 16.98 2.63 2.30
C CYS A 486 18.35 3.24 2.68
N LYS A 487 19.31 3.22 1.75
CA LYS A 487 20.70 3.65 2.03
C LYS A 487 20.88 5.16 2.27
N ASN A 488 19.89 5.95 1.86
CA ASN A 488 19.87 7.41 2.00
C ASN A 488 19.11 7.88 3.25
N LEU A 489 18.70 6.96 4.12
CA LEU A 489 17.90 7.28 5.30
C LEU A 489 18.71 8.14 6.28
N LYS A 490 18.12 9.29 6.64
CA LYS A 490 18.63 10.29 7.57
C LYS A 490 17.82 10.34 8.85
N GLU A 491 16.50 10.26 8.77
CA GLU A 491 15.61 10.21 9.93
C GLU A 491 14.88 8.87 10.02
N LEU A 492 14.95 8.25 11.19
CA LEU A 492 14.20 7.05 11.52
C LEU A 492 13.55 7.17 12.90
N ASN A 493 12.22 7.12 12.92
CA ASN A 493 11.46 7.09 14.17
C ASN A 493 10.75 5.75 14.36
N LEU A 494 11.16 5.00 15.39
CA LEU A 494 10.59 3.73 15.84
C LEU A 494 10.05 3.83 17.28
N SER A 495 9.78 5.03 17.80
CA SER A 495 9.33 5.18 19.18
C SER A 495 8.05 4.38 19.45
N ASN A 496 7.93 3.81 20.65
CA ASN A 496 6.81 2.96 21.07
C ASN A 496 6.59 1.69 20.24
N CYS A 497 7.56 1.26 19.42
CA CYS A 497 7.52 -0.01 18.68
C CYS A 497 8.04 -1.17 19.55
N ARG A 498 7.19 -1.72 20.43
CA ARG A 498 7.59 -2.71 21.45
C ARG A 498 7.85 -4.12 20.93
N PHE A 499 7.52 -4.42 19.67
CA PHE A 499 7.67 -5.76 19.07
C PHE A 499 9.00 -5.95 18.32
N ILE A 500 9.88 -4.96 18.31
CA ILE A 500 11.20 -5.07 17.70
C ILE A 500 12.13 -5.84 18.65
N ASP A 501 12.75 -6.91 18.15
CA ASP A 501 13.66 -7.74 18.91
C ASP A 501 15.13 -7.35 18.67
N ASN A 502 16.04 -8.06 19.34
CA ASN A 502 17.48 -7.85 19.19
C ASN A 502 17.98 -8.04 17.76
N LYS A 503 17.36 -8.91 16.98
CA LYS A 503 17.71 -9.17 15.58
C LYS A 503 17.25 -8.00 14.72
N GLY A 504 16.05 -7.47 14.95
CA GLY A 504 15.54 -6.26 14.34
C GLY A 504 16.49 -5.07 14.48
N PHE A 505 16.96 -4.78 15.69
CA PHE A 505 17.93 -3.70 15.93
C PHE A 505 19.28 -3.94 15.25
N SER A 506 19.74 -5.20 15.15
CA SER A 506 21.01 -5.52 14.48
C SER A 506 21.01 -5.16 12.99
N TYR A 507 19.85 -5.12 12.34
CA TYR A 507 19.75 -4.67 10.95
C TYR A 507 20.04 -3.18 10.79
N LEU A 508 19.77 -2.36 11.81
CA LEU A 508 20.05 -0.91 11.77
C LEU A 508 21.55 -0.61 11.70
N GLU A 509 22.42 -1.54 12.11
CA GLU A 509 23.88 -1.42 11.99
C GLU A 509 24.36 -1.29 10.53
N LYS A 510 23.52 -1.65 9.54
CA LYS A 510 23.83 -1.50 8.11
C LYS A 510 23.57 -0.09 7.57
N LEU A 511 22.86 0.76 8.32
CA LEU A 511 22.60 2.15 7.97
C LEU A 511 23.77 3.02 8.45
N LYS A 512 24.21 3.98 7.60
CA LYS A 512 25.44 4.76 7.83
C LYS A 512 25.27 6.28 7.75
N ASN A 513 24.06 6.74 7.45
CA ASN A 513 23.77 8.14 7.14
C ASN A 513 22.67 8.71 8.05
N LEU A 514 22.34 8.04 9.17
CA LEU A 514 21.34 8.55 10.11
C LEU A 514 21.86 9.81 10.80
N GLU A 515 21.01 10.84 10.77
CA GLU A 515 21.18 12.14 11.42
C GLU A 515 20.17 12.27 12.58
N HIS A 516 19.00 11.62 12.49
CA HIS A 516 17.93 11.67 13.50
C HIS A 516 17.43 10.26 13.81
N LEU A 517 17.50 9.85 15.07
CA LEU A 517 17.08 8.52 15.49
C LEU A 517 16.24 8.57 16.77
N ASN A 518 15.00 8.08 16.67
CA ASN A 518 14.11 7.95 17.83
C ASN A 518 13.72 6.49 18.08
N LEU A 519 14.12 5.99 19.25
CA LEU A 519 13.96 4.64 19.78
C LEU A 519 13.34 4.65 21.19
N CYS A 520 12.71 5.75 21.61
CA CYS A 520 12.05 5.85 22.91
C CYS A 520 11.01 4.72 23.09
N ASN A 521 10.94 4.17 24.30
CA ASN A 521 10.01 3.07 24.65
C ASN A 521 10.12 1.84 23.72
N THR A 522 11.33 1.49 23.30
CA THR A 522 11.64 0.24 22.59
C THR A 522 12.48 -0.70 23.46
N GLY A 523 12.67 -1.95 23.02
CA GLY A 523 13.46 -2.96 23.72
C GLY A 523 14.98 -2.90 23.48
N ILE A 524 15.50 -1.82 22.89
CA ILE A 524 16.93 -1.74 22.55
C ILE A 524 17.83 -1.71 23.79
N ASN A 525 18.96 -2.41 23.73
CA ASN A 525 19.99 -2.35 24.77
C ASN A 525 21.17 -1.43 24.40
N ALA A 526 21.97 -1.05 25.40
CA ALA A 526 23.11 -0.15 25.22
C ALA A 526 24.13 -0.67 24.19
N GLN A 527 24.46 -1.96 24.23
CA GLN A 527 25.46 -2.55 23.34
C GLN A 527 25.04 -2.43 21.86
N GLN A 528 23.77 -2.69 21.55
CA GLN A 528 23.22 -2.52 20.20
C GLN A 528 23.20 -1.05 19.79
N LEU A 529 22.79 -0.16 20.68
CA LEU A 529 22.77 1.28 20.38
C LEU A 529 24.18 1.78 20.07
N CYS A 530 25.21 1.39 20.84
CA CYS A 530 26.60 1.73 20.55
C CYS A 530 27.03 1.30 19.14
N LYS A 531 26.69 0.07 18.73
CA LYS A 531 27.02 -0.42 17.38
C LYS A 531 26.34 0.39 16.27
N ILE A 532 25.09 0.84 16.49
CA ILE A 532 24.40 1.72 15.54
C ILE A 532 25.08 3.08 15.47
N LEU A 533 25.45 3.67 16.62
CA LEU A 533 26.13 4.97 16.69
C LEU A 533 27.51 4.95 16.02
N GLN A 534 28.30 3.88 16.21
CA GLN A 534 29.60 3.69 15.55
C GLN A 534 29.52 3.75 14.02
N LYS A 535 28.37 3.42 13.43
CA LYS A 535 28.15 3.45 11.99
C LYS A 535 27.57 4.76 11.49
N ASN A 536 27.02 5.61 12.38
CA ASN A 536 26.29 6.83 12.04
C ASN A 536 26.92 8.05 12.73
N GLN A 537 28.09 8.47 12.24
CA GLN A 537 28.89 9.56 12.82
C GLN A 537 28.32 10.96 12.60
N ARG A 538 27.24 11.08 11.81
CA ARG A 538 26.53 12.34 11.51
C ARG A 538 25.28 12.51 12.36
N MET A 539 25.18 11.80 13.48
CA MET A 539 24.02 11.88 14.37
C MET A 539 23.91 13.30 14.95
N ARG A 540 22.75 13.92 14.75
CA ARG A 540 22.38 15.27 15.24
C ARG A 540 21.33 15.19 16.34
N GLU A 541 20.38 14.24 16.24
CA GLU A 541 19.32 14.07 17.23
C GLU A 541 19.16 12.61 17.63
N LEU A 542 19.19 12.35 18.93
CA LEU A 542 19.06 11.00 19.47
C LEU A 542 18.06 10.95 20.63
N TYR A 543 17.08 10.06 20.49
CA TYR A 543 16.07 9.76 21.50
C TYR A 543 16.00 8.26 21.73
N SER A 544 16.25 7.79 22.95
CA SER A 544 16.16 6.35 23.30
C SER A 544 15.81 6.15 24.78
N GLY A 545 15.24 7.17 25.42
CA GLY A 545 14.88 7.17 26.84
C GLY A 545 16.08 6.91 27.75
N ILE A 546 15.87 6.08 28.77
CA ILE A 546 16.88 5.75 29.80
C ILE A 546 18.15 5.11 29.22
N VAL A 547 18.07 4.45 28.06
CA VAL A 547 19.21 3.74 27.47
C VAL A 547 20.34 4.69 27.07
N ILE A 548 20.03 5.92 26.65
CA ILE A 548 21.05 6.94 26.31
C ILE A 548 21.91 7.24 27.54
N SER A 549 21.31 7.30 28.72
CA SER A 549 21.99 7.70 29.95
C SER A 549 22.90 6.63 30.55
N LYS A 550 23.03 5.47 29.90
CA LYS A 550 24.02 4.46 30.30
C LYS A 550 25.42 4.92 29.90
N GLU A 551 26.37 4.79 30.81
CA GLU A 551 27.75 5.25 30.63
C GLU A 551 28.40 4.77 29.32
N ALA A 552 28.21 3.50 28.95
CA ALA A 552 28.74 2.95 27.69
C ALA A 552 28.23 3.68 26.43
N VAL A 553 26.98 4.17 26.44
CA VAL A 553 26.40 4.92 25.32
C VAL A 553 26.94 6.35 25.29
N LEU A 554 27.08 6.99 26.45
CA LEU A 554 27.61 8.35 26.55
C LEU A 554 29.10 8.42 26.13
N LEU A 555 29.90 7.43 26.52
CA LEU A 555 31.27 7.27 26.04
C LEU A 555 31.32 7.01 24.51
N GLU A 556 30.35 6.29 23.96
CA GLU A 556 30.28 6.09 22.51
C GLU A 556 29.88 7.37 21.77
N LEU A 557 28.99 8.20 22.33
CA LEU A 557 28.63 9.49 21.76
C LEU A 557 29.83 10.43 21.67
N GLU A 558 30.67 10.48 22.71
CA GLU A 558 31.95 11.21 22.70
C GLU A 558 32.85 10.79 21.53
N ASN A 559 32.93 9.49 21.28
CA ASN A 559 33.83 8.92 20.27
C ASN A 559 33.30 9.05 18.83
N SER A 560 31.99 8.87 18.65
CA SER A 560 31.39 8.69 17.32
C SER A 560 30.50 9.84 16.85
N CYS A 561 29.86 10.61 17.74
CA CYS A 561 28.76 11.53 17.40
C CYS A 561 28.98 12.96 17.92
N ARG A 562 30.00 13.66 17.41
CA ARG A 562 30.40 15.00 17.91
C ARG A 562 29.49 16.16 17.48
N ASP A 563 28.73 15.96 16.41
CA ASP A 563 27.81 16.95 15.84
C ASP A 563 26.40 16.86 16.45
N LEU A 564 26.28 16.29 17.65
CA LEU A 564 25.01 16.15 18.34
C LEU A 564 24.44 17.53 18.72
N GLU A 565 23.20 17.77 18.33
CA GLU A 565 22.45 19.01 18.54
C GLU A 565 21.34 18.83 19.56
N VAL A 566 20.71 17.64 19.61
CA VAL A 566 19.62 17.35 20.53
C VAL A 566 19.83 16.04 21.25
N ILE A 567 19.72 16.07 22.59
CA ILE A 567 19.85 14.89 23.44
C ILE A 567 18.79 14.84 24.54
N TYR A 568 18.26 13.64 24.78
CA TYR A 568 17.38 13.33 25.91
C TYR A 568 18.13 12.48 26.94
N LEU A 569 18.15 12.92 28.20
CA LEU A 569 18.88 12.28 29.29
C LEU A 569 17.98 12.04 30.51
N HIS A 570 18.05 10.82 31.05
CA HIS A 570 17.62 10.49 32.40
C HIS A 570 18.76 10.82 33.38
N ALA A 571 18.65 11.99 34.03
CA ALA A 571 19.72 12.57 34.83
C ALA A 571 20.16 11.69 36.03
N PRO A 572 19.26 10.99 36.76
CA PRO A 572 19.65 10.12 37.87
C PRO A 572 20.56 8.94 37.48
N CYS A 573 20.63 8.55 36.20
CA CYS A 573 21.50 7.48 35.73
C CYS A 573 22.93 7.94 35.39
N LEU A 574 23.23 9.24 35.46
CA LEU A 574 24.52 9.79 35.06
C LEU A 574 25.59 9.57 36.14
N THR A 575 26.83 9.32 35.68
CA THR A 575 28.05 9.27 36.48
C THR A 575 28.98 10.44 36.14
N PRO A 576 29.96 10.81 36.99
CA PRO A 576 30.93 11.86 36.65
C PRO A 576 31.69 11.60 35.33
N HIS A 577 32.06 10.34 35.06
CA HIS A 577 32.68 9.95 33.78
C HIS A 577 31.75 10.23 32.59
N SER A 578 30.47 9.93 32.74
CA SER A 578 29.48 10.16 31.69
C SER A 578 29.23 11.65 31.42
N ILE A 579 29.31 12.52 32.45
CA ILE A 579 29.24 13.98 32.29
C ILE A 579 30.50 14.49 31.57
N SER A 580 31.68 13.97 31.91
CA SER A 580 32.92 14.29 31.19
C SER A 580 32.84 13.92 29.71
N ALA A 581 32.22 12.78 29.38
CA ALA A 581 32.01 12.37 28.00
C ALA A 581 31.09 13.34 27.24
N LEU A 582 30.00 13.78 27.90
CA LEU A 582 29.07 14.77 27.34
C LEU A 582 29.75 16.10 27.03
N ALA A 583 30.76 16.52 27.79
CA ALA A 583 31.46 17.80 27.59
C ALA A 583 32.06 17.99 26.18
N ASN A 584 32.26 16.89 25.43
CA ASN A 584 32.73 16.93 24.06
C ASN A 584 31.62 17.21 23.01
N CYS A 585 30.34 17.14 23.40
CA CYS A 585 29.18 17.45 22.56
C CYS A 585 28.90 18.98 22.51
N LYS A 586 29.83 19.75 21.95
CA LYS A 586 29.80 21.23 21.99
C LYS A 586 28.73 21.89 21.10
N ASN A 587 28.13 21.12 20.19
CA ASN A 587 27.13 21.59 19.25
C ASN A 587 25.68 21.47 19.76
N LEU A 588 25.50 21.09 21.04
CA LEU A 588 24.18 20.94 21.64
C LEU A 588 23.38 22.26 21.60
N LEU A 589 22.23 22.19 20.95
CA LEU A 589 21.23 23.25 20.82
C LEU A 589 20.08 23.03 21.81
N LYS A 590 19.72 21.76 22.04
CA LYS A 590 18.59 21.38 22.91
C LYS A 590 18.96 20.22 23.83
N VAL A 591 18.66 20.37 25.11
CA VAL A 591 18.83 19.30 26.11
C VAL A 591 17.50 19.05 26.82
N GLU A 592 17.05 17.81 26.79
CA GLU A 592 15.88 17.35 27.54
C GLU A 592 16.33 16.48 28.72
N LEU A 593 16.01 16.88 29.94
CA LEU A 593 16.37 16.20 31.17
C LEU A 593 15.11 15.67 31.86
N THR A 594 15.13 14.39 32.20
CA THR A 594 14.10 13.78 33.05
C THR A 594 14.70 13.29 34.36
N PHE A 595 13.97 13.52 35.44
CA PHE A 595 14.33 13.12 36.81
C PHE A 595 13.35 12.08 37.38
N ILE A 596 12.64 11.34 36.51
CA ILE A 596 11.73 10.26 36.94
C ILE A 596 12.46 9.28 37.88
N GLY A 597 11.86 9.00 39.03
CA GLY A 597 12.44 8.11 40.06
C GLY A 597 13.36 8.82 41.07
N PHE A 598 13.70 10.10 40.88
CA PHE A 598 14.52 10.89 41.80
C PHE A 598 13.87 11.11 43.17
N LEU A 599 12.54 11.04 43.23
CA LEU A 599 11.75 11.10 44.47
C LEU A 599 12.01 9.93 45.45
N LEU A 600 12.83 8.94 45.08
CA LEU A 600 13.10 7.72 45.85
C LEU A 600 14.55 7.57 46.35
N SER A 601 15.27 8.68 46.63
CA SER A 601 16.55 8.79 47.39
C SER A 601 17.90 8.68 46.64
N TYR A 602 18.86 9.58 46.97
CA TYR A 602 20.27 9.36 47.41
C TYR A 602 21.00 10.73 47.56
N PRO A 603 21.62 11.08 48.71
CA PRO A 603 22.30 12.38 48.91
C PRO A 603 23.49 12.64 47.97
N ASP A 604 24.21 11.60 47.54
CA ASP A 604 25.42 11.74 46.72
C ASP A 604 25.12 12.13 45.26
N GLN A 605 23.86 11.99 44.80
CA GLN A 605 23.49 12.37 43.43
C GLN A 605 23.40 13.88 43.21
N TYR A 606 23.28 14.69 44.26
CA TYR A 606 23.21 16.15 44.12
C TYR A 606 24.49 16.73 43.50
N LEU A 607 25.67 16.22 43.87
CA LEU A 607 26.95 16.67 43.31
C LEU A 607 27.08 16.36 41.81
N VAL A 608 26.56 15.21 41.38
CA VAL A 608 26.55 14.80 39.97
C VAL A 608 25.59 15.69 39.18
N ILE A 609 24.43 15.98 39.72
CA ILE A 609 23.44 16.88 39.11
C ILE A 609 24.00 18.31 39.00
N ASP A 610 24.65 18.82 40.05
CA ASP A 610 25.29 20.14 40.00
C ASP A 610 26.39 20.20 38.94
N SER A 611 27.14 19.10 38.77
CA SER A 611 28.14 18.98 37.69
C SER A 611 27.50 18.98 36.30
N LEU A 612 26.33 18.38 36.15
CA LEU A 612 25.55 18.44 34.92
C LEU A 612 25.11 19.88 34.60
N PHE A 613 24.56 20.62 35.58
CA PHE A 613 24.15 22.01 35.37
C PHE A 613 25.33 22.95 35.07
N LYS A 614 26.50 22.73 35.70
CA LYS A 614 27.75 23.40 35.33
C LYS A 614 28.18 23.10 33.90
N LEU A 615 27.96 21.86 33.44
CA LEU A 615 28.25 21.52 32.06
C LEU A 615 27.28 22.24 31.11
N LEU A 616 25.99 22.28 31.42
CA LEU A 616 25.00 23.00 30.59
C LEU A 616 25.37 24.48 30.41
N SER A 617 25.80 25.15 31.47
CA SER A 617 26.23 26.56 31.39
C SER A 617 27.46 26.79 30.53
N SER A 618 28.26 25.75 30.27
CA SER A 618 29.44 25.83 29.39
C SER A 618 29.07 25.75 27.89
N TYR A 619 27.89 25.24 27.54
CA TYR A 619 27.47 25.09 26.14
C TYR A 619 27.08 26.42 25.52
N GLN A 620 27.93 26.90 24.61
CA GLN A 620 27.74 28.21 23.96
C GLN A 620 26.55 28.24 22.99
N ASN A 621 26.15 27.10 22.43
CA ASN A 621 25.07 27.04 21.43
C ASN A 621 23.72 26.63 22.01
N LEU A 622 23.65 26.36 23.32
CA LEU A 622 22.45 25.85 23.98
C LEU A 622 21.34 26.91 23.95
N GLN A 623 20.23 26.57 23.30
CA GLN A 623 19.08 27.44 23.06
C GLN A 623 17.82 26.94 23.76
N GLU A 624 17.68 25.64 23.96
CA GLU A 624 16.47 25.03 24.53
C GLU A 624 16.82 24.05 25.65
N VAL A 625 16.15 24.21 26.78
CA VAL A 625 16.27 23.27 27.91
C VAL A 625 14.88 22.84 28.35
N TYR A 626 14.67 21.54 28.41
CA TYR A 626 13.44 20.93 28.91
C TYR A 626 13.77 20.13 30.17
N ILE A 627 13.07 20.38 31.28
CA ILE A 627 13.29 19.70 32.55
C ILE A 627 11.99 19.08 33.05
N GLU A 628 12.02 17.79 33.36
CA GLU A 628 10.86 17.04 33.83
C GLU A 628 11.08 16.36 35.18
N PHE A 629 10.05 16.36 36.03
CA PHE A 629 9.98 15.61 37.30
C PHE A 629 11.11 15.96 38.28
N ALA A 630 11.59 17.22 38.27
CA ALA A 630 12.78 17.63 39.01
C ALA A 630 12.46 18.41 40.30
N PHE A 631 13.38 18.37 41.26
CA PHE A 631 13.48 19.32 42.38
C PHE A 631 14.76 20.13 42.21
N LEU A 632 14.64 21.39 41.80
CA LEU A 632 15.80 22.24 41.51
C LEU A 632 16.16 23.11 42.73
N THR A 633 17.45 23.23 43.01
CA THR A 633 17.99 24.16 44.03
C THR A 633 18.20 25.56 43.43
N GLU A 634 18.30 26.58 44.30
CA GLU A 634 18.68 27.95 43.88
C GLU A 634 19.99 27.96 43.08
N TYR A 635 20.99 27.21 43.55
CA TYR A 635 22.27 27.07 42.86
C TYR A 635 22.15 26.49 41.45
N GLN A 636 21.29 25.48 41.25
CA GLN A 636 21.05 24.89 39.93
C GLN A 636 20.34 25.86 38.98
N LEU A 637 19.43 26.68 39.51
CA LEU A 637 18.78 27.73 38.75
C LEU A 637 19.76 28.85 38.38
N GLU A 638 20.65 29.26 39.28
CA GLU A 638 21.74 30.19 38.99
C GLU A 638 22.66 29.66 37.87
N LEU A 639 23.00 28.37 37.91
CA LEU A 639 23.79 27.73 36.84
C LEU A 639 23.04 27.72 35.51
N LEU A 640 21.74 27.40 35.49
CA LEU A 640 20.91 27.53 34.29
C LEU A 640 20.86 28.97 33.77
N ALA A 641 20.82 29.96 34.66
CA ALA A 641 20.79 31.38 34.32
C ALA A 641 22.09 31.87 33.64
N GLN A 642 23.17 31.09 33.71
CA GLN A 642 24.43 31.36 33.01
C GLN A 642 24.37 30.97 31.53
N CYS A 643 23.36 30.22 31.08
CA CYS A 643 23.16 29.87 29.66
C CYS A 643 22.71 31.10 28.83
N LYS A 644 23.65 31.95 28.41
CA LYS A 644 23.35 33.27 27.80
C LYS A 644 22.59 33.21 26.46
N ASN A 645 22.63 32.09 25.75
CA ASN A 645 21.93 31.91 24.47
C ASN A 645 20.61 31.14 24.60
N LEU A 646 20.16 30.87 25.82
CA LEU A 646 18.90 30.19 26.09
C LEU A 646 17.73 31.03 25.58
N LYS A 647 16.93 30.46 24.68
CA LYS A 647 15.73 31.05 24.08
C LYS A 647 14.46 30.46 24.66
N LYS A 648 14.43 29.15 24.92
CA LYS A 648 13.26 28.47 25.47
C LYS A 648 13.63 27.63 26.68
N LEU A 649 12.83 27.76 27.74
CA LEU A 649 12.93 26.95 28.93
C LEU A 649 11.56 26.33 29.26
N PHE A 650 11.54 25.03 29.46
CA PHE A 650 10.32 24.28 29.75
C PHE A 650 10.49 23.46 31.01
N PHE A 651 9.63 23.71 32.00
CA PHE A 651 9.56 22.96 33.23
C PHE A 651 8.25 22.18 33.27
N CYS A 652 8.34 20.85 33.39
CA CYS A 652 7.19 19.97 33.52
C CYS A 652 7.26 19.19 34.84
N GLN A 653 6.29 19.38 35.72
CA GLN A 653 6.28 18.80 37.06
C GLN A 653 7.57 19.07 37.83
N VAL A 654 8.07 20.29 37.72
CA VAL A 654 9.19 20.77 38.52
C VAL A 654 8.63 21.27 39.84
N MET A 655 9.03 20.61 40.92
CA MET A 655 8.52 20.86 42.26
C MET A 655 9.48 21.77 43.02
N ARG A 656 8.91 22.67 43.81
CA ARG A 656 9.65 23.59 44.68
C ARG A 656 9.78 22.99 46.07
N ARG A 657 10.89 23.21 46.77
CA ARG A 657 10.94 22.87 48.19
C ARG A 657 10.11 23.86 49.02
N PRO A 658 9.51 23.42 50.14
CA PRO A 658 8.62 24.26 50.95
C PRO A 658 9.27 25.52 51.52
N ASP A 659 10.60 25.51 51.70
CA ASP A 659 11.43 26.53 52.34
C ASP A 659 11.88 27.68 51.43
N HIS A 660 11.76 27.55 50.11
CA HIS A 660 12.13 28.64 49.19
C HIS A 660 11.08 29.76 49.16
N THR A 661 11.36 30.87 48.48
CA THR A 661 10.37 31.90 48.15
C THR A 661 9.68 31.59 46.81
N PRO A 662 8.45 32.04 46.55
CA PRO A 662 7.75 31.75 45.29
C PRO A 662 8.48 32.29 44.05
N ASP A 663 9.25 33.38 44.21
CA ASP A 663 9.92 34.11 43.11
C ASP A 663 11.33 33.58 42.77
N ILE A 664 11.66 32.36 43.20
CA ILE A 664 12.97 31.71 42.96
C ILE A 664 13.39 31.67 41.48
N TYR A 665 12.43 31.63 40.55
CA TYR A 665 12.71 31.57 39.12
C TYR A 665 13.07 32.93 38.49
N SER A 666 12.92 34.05 39.22
CA SER A 666 13.27 35.40 38.72
C SER A 666 14.72 35.50 38.24
N VAL A 667 15.64 34.75 38.84
CA VAL A 667 17.05 34.70 38.43
C VAL A 667 17.24 34.34 36.95
N ILE A 668 16.37 33.49 36.40
CA ILE A 668 16.42 33.09 34.99
C ILE A 668 16.01 34.26 34.09
N PHE A 669 14.92 34.95 34.43
CA PHE A 669 14.45 36.11 33.68
C PHE A 669 15.46 37.26 33.67
N GLU A 670 16.17 37.45 34.78
CA GLU A 670 17.15 38.53 34.93
C GLU A 670 18.47 38.25 34.18
N GLN A 671 18.91 36.99 34.15
CA GLN A 671 20.26 36.65 33.65
C GLN A 671 20.30 35.98 32.27
N CYS A 672 19.15 35.58 31.71
CA CYS A 672 19.04 35.03 30.35
C CYS A 672 18.49 36.08 29.37
N PRO A 673 19.34 36.91 28.75
CA PRO A 673 18.88 38.06 27.95
C PRO A 673 18.16 37.68 26.64
N ASN A 674 18.40 36.46 26.14
CA ASN A 674 17.82 35.96 24.89
C ASN A 674 16.57 35.09 25.12
N LEU A 675 16.08 34.99 26.36
CA LEU A 675 14.92 34.16 26.69
C LEU A 675 13.68 34.74 26.01
N GLN A 676 12.97 33.89 25.28
CA GLN A 676 11.76 34.21 24.54
C GLN A 676 10.54 33.50 25.13
N GLU A 677 10.72 32.27 25.59
CA GLU A 677 9.64 31.45 26.12
C GLU A 677 10.05 30.76 27.42
N PHE A 678 9.20 30.87 28.44
CA PHE A 678 9.32 30.10 29.67
C PHE A 678 7.98 29.44 29.98
N CYS A 679 7.91 28.13 29.78
CA CYS A 679 6.71 27.34 29.97
C CYS A 679 6.79 26.49 31.24
N PHE A 680 5.73 26.53 32.04
CA PHE A 680 5.55 25.69 33.22
C PHE A 680 4.33 24.79 33.01
N ILE A 681 4.52 23.49 33.19
CA ILE A 681 3.49 22.48 32.96
C ILE A 681 3.35 21.67 34.23
N ASN A 682 2.16 21.70 34.85
CA ASN A 682 1.89 21.02 36.11
C ASN A 682 2.91 21.37 37.22
N CYS A 683 3.29 22.65 37.31
CA CYS A 683 4.18 23.17 38.35
C CYS A 683 3.36 23.97 39.39
N ASP A 684 3.81 23.98 40.64
CA ASP A 684 3.16 24.72 41.73
C ASP A 684 3.50 26.22 41.67
N ILE A 685 2.87 26.93 40.72
CA ILE A 685 3.07 28.37 40.48
C ILE A 685 1.70 29.04 40.40
N SER A 686 1.53 30.14 41.13
CA SER A 686 0.28 30.90 41.13
C SER A 686 0.15 31.80 39.89
N ASP A 687 -1.08 31.94 39.39
CA ASP A 687 -1.37 32.84 38.27
C ASP A 687 -1.02 34.31 38.58
N GLN A 688 -1.10 34.70 39.87
CA GLN A 688 -0.68 36.04 40.29
C GLN A 688 0.80 36.28 40.00
N LEU A 689 1.67 35.34 40.37
CA LEU A 689 3.11 35.45 40.14
C LEU A 689 3.45 35.47 38.65
N VAL A 690 2.77 34.64 37.85
CA VAL A 690 2.91 34.63 36.38
C VAL A 690 2.53 35.99 35.78
N ASN A 691 1.44 36.59 36.25
CA ASN A 691 1.00 37.91 35.80
C ASN A 691 1.99 39.01 36.20
N GLU A 692 2.65 38.88 37.36
CA GLU A 692 3.73 39.77 37.76
C GLU A 692 4.95 39.64 36.85
N TRP A 693 5.38 38.42 36.52
CA TRP A 693 6.47 38.19 35.57
C TRP A 693 6.15 38.71 34.16
N LYS A 694 4.93 38.51 33.66
CA LYS A 694 4.51 39.07 32.36
C LYS A 694 4.59 40.59 32.32
N LYS A 695 4.34 41.27 33.44
CA LYS A 695 4.48 42.73 33.56
C LYS A 695 5.95 43.15 33.70
N ARG A 696 6.74 42.43 34.50
CA ARG A 696 8.15 42.75 34.79
C ARG A 696 9.08 42.42 33.61
N TYR A 697 8.77 41.37 32.86
CA TYR A 697 9.59 40.83 31.77
C TYR A 697 8.77 40.65 30.48
N PRO A 698 8.32 41.75 29.84
CA PRO A 698 7.42 41.69 28.68
C PRO A 698 8.05 41.10 27.42
N HIS A 699 9.37 40.91 27.40
CA HIS A 699 10.10 40.26 26.30
C HIS A 699 10.02 38.72 26.35
N VAL A 700 9.56 38.14 27.46
CA VAL A 700 9.43 36.69 27.65
C VAL A 700 7.95 36.30 27.66
N SER A 701 7.60 35.35 26.80
CA SER A 701 6.28 34.71 26.81
C SER A 701 6.25 33.64 27.89
N VAL A 702 5.51 33.91 28.97
CA VAL A 702 5.33 32.97 30.08
C VAL A 702 4.04 32.19 29.93
N TYR A 703 4.15 30.86 29.87
CA TYR A 703 3.01 29.94 29.73
C TYR A 703 2.87 29.06 30.96
N THR A 704 1.63 28.84 31.40
CA THR A 704 1.28 27.87 32.42
C THR A 704 0.22 26.90 31.89
N TYR A 705 0.45 25.61 32.08
CA TYR A 705 -0.50 24.55 31.72
C TYR A 705 -0.68 23.62 32.91
N ASN A 706 -1.84 23.68 33.55
CA ASN A 706 -2.24 22.70 34.57
C ASN A 706 -3.25 21.74 33.94
N LYS A 707 -2.82 20.51 33.62
CA LYS A 707 -3.74 19.41 33.33
C LYS A 707 -4.19 18.85 34.69
N TYR A 708 -5.43 19.17 35.07
CA TYR A 708 -6.14 18.48 36.15
C TYR A 708 -6.29 16.99 35.85
#